data_AF-A0A1H5UKD2-F1
#
_entry.id   AF-A0A1H5UKD2-F1
#
_cell.length_a   1.000
_cell.length_b   1.000
_cell.length_c   1.000
_cell.angle_alpha   90.00
_cell.angle_beta   90.00
_cell.angle_gamma   90.00
#
_symmetry.space_group_name_H-M   'P 1'
#
loop_
_entity.id
_entity.type
_entity.pdbx_description
1 polymer ?
#
loop_
_entity_poly.entity_id
_entity_poly.type
_entity_poly.pdbx_seq_one_letter_code
_entity_poly.pdbx_strand_id
1 'polypeptide(L)'
;MRLQLLPPLIALTVFATALPAAAATGRGTLVVAADGSGDHATVQDAVNAVPAGNTRPVTILVRKGTYRQQVVIPADKPHITLAGDTRDPREVVLTYDVSAATPKPDGSGPYGTSGSASYVISAPDFTAKNLTFENAYDEAANGPSQAVAVRTTGDRQVYDNVRFLGNQDTLYANTASATTVARQYFRDCYVEGDVDFIFGRATAVFDGCVIKALTRGSADNNGYVTAASTELSNPYGFLIYRSHLTSDAPARTVHLGRPWPAGGSATARGQVLVRESWLGQQVKAAPWTDMSGLNWREARLSEYRNHGPGAGVNDDRPQLTPEQARAFEPENHLAGTDGWSPFRRGPRGPRPEPGRETLPRDDGWAAATTGTTGGSAARPEDVHTVSTRAQLLGALGDPADNTPKIVYVKGAIDADTDASGNPLTCADYAVDGYSLPAYLAAYDPAVWGRASVPSGPLEDARRASYNKMAQHVTITVGSNVTLMGVGRGAALKSFGLRVSNADNVIVRNLTITDTSDCFPQWDPTDGAEGNWNASFDNVEVSAATHVWLDHNTLNDGDNPDSGRPRYFGRPFQVHDGLLDVVRGSNYVTLSWNHLSGHDKVTLIGNTDNPTRYAEADKLKVTLHHNRFQALGQRTPRVRFGQVHVYNNYYEGGAGHGYSIGVGVGSQVYAEANAFDGIAAAKVLTVFGGTAITAKDNLVDGVATDVVAAYNAANGTALGTDAGWTPALVPRVHPAKALRHLVPAGAGAGRLR
;
A
#
# COMPACT_ATOMS: atom_id res chain seq x y z
N MET A 1 -49.84 55.81 -65.08
CA MET A 1 -50.42 56.63 -63.99
C MET A 1 -49.40 56.67 -62.85
N ARG A 2 -48.76 57.83 -62.66
CA ARG A 2 -47.68 58.11 -61.69
C ARG A 2 -48.31 58.36 -60.31
N LEU A 3 -47.92 57.63 -59.27
CA LEU A 3 -46.77 57.82 -58.35
C LEU A 3 -47.01 58.91 -57.29
N GLN A 4 -46.92 58.50 -56.02
CA GLN A 4 -46.52 59.21 -54.77
C GLN A 4 -47.28 58.57 -53.58
N LEU A 5 -46.82 58.46 -52.34
CA LEU A 5 -45.54 58.45 -51.61
C LEU A 5 -45.93 58.10 -50.15
N LEU A 6 -45.18 57.25 -49.42
CA LEU A 6 -45.09 57.23 -47.94
C LEU A 6 -43.79 56.50 -47.51
N PRO A 7 -43.15 56.88 -46.38
CA PRO A 7 -41.72 56.67 -46.08
C PRO A 7 -41.38 55.29 -45.47
N PRO A 8 -40.09 54.88 -45.44
CA PRO A 8 -39.69 53.53 -45.09
C PRO A 8 -39.45 53.34 -43.58
N LEU A 9 -39.89 52.19 -43.07
CA LEU A 9 -39.49 51.64 -41.77
C LEU A 9 -38.03 51.13 -41.85
N ILE A 10 -37.24 51.51 -40.86
CA ILE A 10 -35.87 51.00 -40.62
C ILE A 10 -35.98 49.60 -40.01
N ALA A 11 -35.48 48.58 -40.72
CA ALA A 11 -35.28 47.23 -40.19
C ALA A 11 -33.78 46.99 -39.98
N LEU A 12 -33.37 46.82 -38.73
CA LEU A 12 -32.00 46.53 -38.32
C LEU A 12 -31.66 45.07 -38.66
N THR A 13 -30.82 44.86 -39.67
CA THR A 13 -30.31 43.54 -40.08
C THR A 13 -28.99 43.29 -39.35
N VAL A 14 -28.96 42.35 -38.41
CA VAL A 14 -27.72 41.86 -37.79
C VAL A 14 -27.15 40.76 -38.68
N PHE A 15 -26.07 41.06 -39.40
CA PHE A 15 -25.24 40.06 -40.06
C PHE A 15 -24.42 39.32 -38.99
N ALA A 16 -24.78 38.08 -38.68
CA ALA A 16 -23.89 37.18 -37.96
C ALA A 16 -22.78 36.72 -38.90
N THR A 17 -21.60 37.29 -38.75
CA THR A 17 -20.38 36.81 -39.40
C THR A 17 -19.97 35.49 -38.73
N ALA A 18 -20.01 34.40 -39.49
CA ALA A 18 -19.47 33.12 -39.06
C ALA A 18 -17.96 33.26 -38.88
N LEU A 19 -17.50 33.21 -37.63
CA LEU A 19 -16.08 33.07 -37.31
C LEU A 19 -15.59 31.71 -37.83
N PRO A 20 -14.39 31.61 -38.40
CA PRO A 20 -13.84 30.32 -38.79
C PRO A 20 -13.67 29.47 -37.53
N ALA A 21 -14.11 28.21 -37.59
CA ALA A 21 -13.87 27.22 -36.55
C ALA A 21 -12.38 27.19 -36.24
N ALA A 22 -12.01 27.64 -35.04
CA ALA A 22 -10.65 27.52 -34.55
C ALA A 22 -10.30 26.03 -34.53
N ALA A 23 -9.31 25.64 -35.33
CA ALA A 23 -8.67 24.34 -35.19
C ALA A 23 -8.11 24.27 -33.76
N ALA A 24 -8.72 23.46 -32.90
CA ALA A 24 -8.29 23.27 -31.53
C ALA A 24 -6.97 22.49 -31.50
N THR A 25 -5.86 23.22 -31.62
CA THR A 25 -4.54 22.70 -31.29
C THR A 25 -4.29 22.85 -29.79
N GLY A 26 -4.16 21.73 -29.06
CA GLY A 26 -3.26 21.70 -27.89
C GLY A 26 -3.79 21.26 -26.53
N ARG A 27 -4.76 20.34 -26.40
CA ARG A 27 -4.95 19.63 -25.12
C ARG A 27 -4.89 18.12 -25.32
N GLY A 28 -3.81 17.51 -24.84
CA GLY A 28 -3.70 16.05 -24.71
C GLY A 28 -4.59 15.49 -23.57
N THR A 29 -5.42 16.31 -22.95
CA THR A 29 -6.35 15.90 -21.89
C THR A 29 -7.70 16.59 -22.06
N LEU A 30 -8.78 15.80 -22.10
CA LEU A 30 -10.17 16.22 -22.09
C LEU A 30 -10.77 15.84 -20.73
N VAL A 31 -11.29 16.80 -19.98
CA VAL A 31 -11.88 16.57 -18.66
C VAL A 31 -13.38 16.32 -18.79
N VAL A 32 -13.86 15.22 -18.22
CA VAL A 32 -15.29 14.89 -18.13
C VAL A 32 -15.76 15.12 -16.70
N ALA A 33 -16.81 15.92 -16.49
CA ALA A 33 -17.42 16.12 -15.19
C ALA A 33 -18.95 16.25 -15.30
N ALA A 34 -19.68 15.40 -14.59
CA ALA A 34 -21.15 15.35 -14.67
C ALA A 34 -21.84 16.67 -14.21
N ASP A 35 -21.17 17.48 -13.38
CA ASP A 35 -21.66 18.77 -12.89
C ASP A 35 -21.42 19.94 -13.87
N GLY A 36 -20.82 19.66 -15.03
CA GLY A 36 -20.51 20.67 -16.05
C GLY A 36 -19.21 21.45 -15.79
N SER A 37 -18.42 21.09 -14.77
CA SER A 37 -17.13 21.74 -14.48
C SER A 37 -15.98 21.29 -15.40
N GLY A 38 -16.19 20.26 -16.22
CA GLY A 38 -15.23 19.72 -17.19
C GLY A 38 -15.38 20.30 -18.60
N ASP A 39 -14.51 19.88 -19.53
CA ASP A 39 -14.65 20.19 -20.96
C ASP A 39 -15.91 19.52 -21.57
N HIS A 40 -16.32 18.37 -21.01
CA HIS A 40 -17.53 17.64 -21.40
C HIS A 40 -18.31 17.16 -20.17
N ALA A 41 -19.64 17.04 -20.28
CA ALA A 41 -20.48 16.46 -19.24
C ALA A 41 -20.56 14.93 -19.31
N THR A 42 -20.32 14.36 -20.49
CA THR A 42 -20.44 12.92 -20.75
C THR A 42 -19.15 12.34 -21.31
N VAL A 43 -18.99 11.02 -21.18
CA VAL A 43 -17.79 10.33 -21.70
C VAL A 43 -17.92 10.18 -23.22
N GLN A 44 -19.12 9.92 -23.74
CA GLN A 44 -19.33 9.82 -25.18
C GLN A 44 -18.98 11.13 -25.90
N ASP A 45 -19.30 12.30 -25.33
CA ASP A 45 -18.94 13.59 -25.93
C ASP A 45 -17.41 13.80 -25.99
N ALA A 46 -16.70 13.44 -24.92
CA ALA A 46 -15.23 13.50 -24.91
C ALA A 46 -14.61 12.52 -25.92
N VAL A 47 -15.16 11.32 -26.05
CA VAL A 47 -14.75 10.36 -27.10
C VAL A 47 -15.04 10.93 -28.49
N ASN A 48 -16.19 11.57 -28.69
CA ASN A 48 -16.56 12.20 -29.96
C ASN A 48 -15.60 13.33 -30.36
N ALA A 49 -15.08 14.07 -29.38
CA ALA A 49 -14.11 15.14 -29.59
C ALA A 49 -12.72 14.65 -30.04
N VAL A 50 -12.36 13.39 -29.80
CA VAL A 50 -11.13 12.80 -30.35
C VAL A 50 -11.29 12.59 -31.87
N PRO A 51 -10.38 13.09 -32.73
CA PRO A 51 -10.51 12.91 -34.18
C PRO A 51 -10.47 11.44 -34.62
N ALA A 52 -11.20 11.10 -35.69
CA ALA A 52 -11.01 9.84 -36.38
C ALA A 52 -9.60 9.77 -37.00
N GLY A 53 -9.00 8.58 -37.01
CA GLY A 53 -7.61 8.35 -37.40
C GLY A 53 -6.58 8.98 -36.45
N ASN A 54 -6.94 9.18 -35.18
CA ASN A 54 -6.04 9.80 -34.19
C ASN A 54 -4.66 9.11 -34.18
N THR A 55 -3.58 9.88 -34.11
CA THR A 55 -2.20 9.35 -34.07
C THR A 55 -1.44 9.79 -32.82
N ARG A 56 -2.09 10.54 -31.92
CA ARG A 56 -1.46 11.15 -30.75
C ARG A 56 -2.16 10.68 -29.47
N PRO A 57 -1.43 10.47 -28.36
CA PRO A 57 -2.08 10.17 -27.08
C PRO A 57 -3.08 11.26 -26.67
N VAL A 58 -4.31 10.85 -26.34
CA VAL A 58 -5.34 11.71 -25.74
C VAL A 58 -5.86 11.07 -24.47
N THR A 59 -5.78 11.79 -23.36
CA THR A 59 -6.34 11.38 -22.07
C THR A 59 -7.75 11.95 -21.90
N ILE A 60 -8.74 11.11 -21.71
CA ILE A 60 -10.07 11.49 -21.21
C ILE A 60 -10.05 11.29 -19.69
N LEU A 61 -9.94 12.37 -18.93
CA LEU A 61 -9.88 12.36 -17.48
C LEU A 61 -11.29 12.56 -16.89
N VAL A 62 -11.84 11.54 -16.25
CA VAL A 62 -13.21 11.52 -15.74
C VAL A 62 -13.21 11.85 -14.25
N ARG A 63 -13.89 12.93 -13.87
CA ARG A 63 -14.06 13.36 -12.48
C ARG A 63 -14.87 12.33 -11.68
N LYS A 64 -14.59 12.22 -10.37
CA LYS A 64 -15.39 11.42 -9.43
C LYS A 64 -16.89 11.60 -9.65
N GLY A 65 -17.63 10.48 -9.62
CA GLY A 65 -19.05 10.43 -9.88
C GLY A 65 -19.50 9.17 -10.61
N THR A 66 -20.81 9.05 -10.80
CA THR A 66 -21.45 7.95 -11.52
C THR A 66 -21.98 8.46 -12.86
N TYR A 67 -21.54 7.86 -13.95
CA TYR A 67 -21.88 8.23 -15.33
C TYR A 67 -22.70 7.12 -15.96
N ARG A 68 -24.03 7.30 -16.01
CA ARG A 68 -24.97 6.33 -16.57
C ARG A 68 -25.20 6.56 -18.06
N GLN A 69 -24.54 5.76 -18.91
CA GLN A 69 -24.58 5.88 -20.38
C GLN A 69 -24.00 4.62 -21.04
N GLN A 70 -24.54 4.25 -22.21
CA GLN A 70 -23.79 3.37 -23.12
C GLN A 70 -22.77 4.20 -23.90
N VAL A 71 -21.54 3.69 -24.02
CA VAL A 71 -20.45 4.39 -24.72
C VAL A 71 -19.78 3.47 -25.73
N VAL A 72 -19.51 4.03 -26.91
CA VAL A 72 -18.73 3.38 -27.97
C VAL A 72 -17.44 4.15 -28.19
N ILE A 73 -16.31 3.48 -28.01
CA ILE A 73 -14.97 3.94 -28.38
C ILE A 73 -14.57 3.20 -29.67
N PRO A 74 -14.76 3.82 -30.85
CA PRO A 74 -14.66 3.14 -32.13
C PRO A 74 -13.20 2.81 -32.52
N ALA A 75 -13.04 1.85 -33.43
CA ALA A 75 -11.74 1.34 -33.86
C ALA A 75 -10.85 2.39 -34.56
N ASP A 76 -11.45 3.44 -35.13
CA ASP A 76 -10.76 4.53 -35.81
C ASP A 76 -10.26 5.62 -34.85
N LYS A 77 -10.39 5.45 -33.53
CA LYS A 77 -9.89 6.42 -32.53
C LYS A 77 -8.84 5.79 -31.59
N PRO A 78 -7.65 5.43 -32.11
CA PRO A 78 -6.62 4.81 -31.27
C PRO A 78 -5.95 5.83 -30.33
N HIS A 79 -5.07 5.34 -29.44
CA HIS A 79 -4.29 6.17 -28.51
C HIS A 79 -5.12 6.97 -27.48
N ILE A 80 -6.31 6.49 -27.13
CA ILE A 80 -7.12 7.07 -26.05
C ILE A 80 -6.73 6.42 -24.71
N THR A 81 -6.51 7.26 -23.69
CA THR A 81 -6.47 6.86 -22.28
C THR A 81 -7.72 7.35 -21.56
N LEU A 82 -8.60 6.46 -21.10
CA LEU A 82 -9.74 6.79 -20.25
C LEU A 82 -9.35 6.60 -18.78
N ALA A 83 -9.22 7.69 -18.02
CA ALA A 83 -8.70 7.64 -16.65
C ALA A 83 -9.65 8.29 -15.65
N GLY A 84 -9.89 7.65 -14.50
CA GLY A 84 -10.50 8.33 -13.35
C GLY A 84 -9.56 9.39 -12.79
N ASP A 85 -10.11 10.51 -12.32
CA ASP A 85 -9.33 11.61 -11.74
C ASP A 85 -8.86 11.34 -10.30
N THR A 86 -9.32 10.24 -9.71
CA THR A 86 -8.84 9.73 -8.42
C THR A 86 -8.06 8.43 -8.62
N ARG A 87 -7.30 8.01 -7.61
CA ARG A 87 -6.60 6.71 -7.64
C ARG A 87 -7.50 5.54 -7.22
N ASP A 88 -8.67 5.83 -6.64
CA ASP A 88 -9.61 4.82 -6.18
C ASP A 88 -10.63 4.53 -7.30
N PRO A 89 -10.57 3.35 -7.94
CA PRO A 89 -11.44 3.05 -9.07
C PRO A 89 -12.93 2.99 -8.68
N ARG A 90 -13.27 2.98 -7.39
CA ARG A 90 -14.66 3.00 -6.89
C ARG A 90 -15.31 4.38 -6.94
N GLU A 91 -14.52 5.45 -7.04
CA GLU A 91 -15.04 6.82 -7.00
C GLU A 91 -15.47 7.34 -8.39
N VAL A 92 -15.08 6.65 -9.47
CA VAL A 92 -15.51 6.93 -10.85
C VAL A 92 -16.18 5.69 -11.42
N VAL A 93 -17.52 5.71 -11.51
CA VAL A 93 -18.32 4.56 -11.94
C VAL A 93 -18.97 4.85 -13.28
N LEU A 94 -18.60 4.07 -14.29
CA LEU A 94 -19.12 4.11 -15.65
C LEU A 94 -20.14 2.98 -15.81
N THR A 95 -21.42 3.30 -15.87
CA THR A 95 -22.50 2.32 -15.67
C THR A 95 -23.60 2.39 -16.73
N TYR A 96 -24.28 1.28 -16.92
CA TYR A 96 -25.57 1.15 -17.60
C TYR A 96 -26.24 -0.14 -17.10
N ASP A 97 -27.45 -0.51 -17.55
CA ASP A 97 -28.25 -1.56 -16.90
C ASP A 97 -29.13 -2.40 -17.83
N VAL A 98 -28.78 -2.51 -19.11
CA VAL A 98 -29.52 -3.36 -20.07
C VAL A 98 -28.90 -4.75 -20.16
N SER A 99 -29.74 -5.76 -20.35
CA SER A 99 -29.34 -7.15 -20.58
C SER A 99 -29.58 -7.57 -22.03
N ALA A 100 -29.10 -8.77 -22.37
CA ALA A 100 -29.30 -9.36 -23.68
C ALA A 100 -30.78 -9.57 -24.02
N ALA A 101 -31.65 -9.75 -23.02
CA ALA A 101 -33.09 -9.91 -23.18
C ALA A 101 -33.84 -8.57 -23.27
N THR A 102 -33.24 -7.46 -22.85
CA THR A 102 -33.87 -6.13 -22.89
C THR A 102 -34.24 -5.76 -24.34
N PRO A 103 -35.52 -5.42 -24.64
CA PRO A 103 -35.92 -4.92 -25.95
C PRO A 103 -35.23 -3.59 -26.27
N LYS A 104 -34.77 -3.42 -27.50
CA LYS A 104 -34.24 -2.14 -27.97
C LYS A 104 -35.38 -1.11 -28.13
N PRO A 105 -35.13 0.18 -27.83
CA PRO A 105 -36.13 1.23 -28.00
C PRO A 105 -36.65 1.39 -29.43
N ASP A 106 -35.87 1.00 -30.44
CA ASP A 106 -36.21 1.11 -31.86
C ASP A 106 -37.11 -0.03 -32.39
N GLY A 107 -37.43 -1.02 -31.55
CA GLY A 107 -38.26 -2.17 -31.94
C GLY A 107 -37.53 -3.23 -32.78
N SER A 108 -36.22 -3.13 -33.00
CA SER A 108 -35.44 -4.08 -33.81
C SER A 108 -35.15 -5.42 -33.11
N GLY A 109 -35.85 -5.71 -32.01
CA GLY A 109 -35.64 -6.89 -31.17
C GLY A 109 -34.81 -6.60 -29.92
N PRO A 110 -34.34 -7.64 -29.21
CA PRO A 110 -33.57 -7.47 -27.99
C PRO A 110 -32.12 -7.04 -28.27
N TYR A 111 -31.43 -6.48 -27.25
CA TYR A 111 -30.03 -6.06 -27.38
C TYR A 111 -29.09 -7.23 -27.75
N GLY A 112 -29.37 -8.44 -27.25
CA GLY A 112 -28.44 -9.57 -27.30
C GLY A 112 -27.18 -9.31 -26.47
N THR A 113 -26.37 -10.34 -26.22
CA THR A 113 -25.15 -10.24 -25.38
C THR A 113 -24.21 -9.12 -25.85
N SER A 114 -24.02 -9.00 -27.15
CA SER A 114 -23.13 -7.98 -27.70
C SER A 114 -23.67 -6.56 -27.57
N GLY A 115 -24.99 -6.38 -27.65
CA GLY A 115 -25.64 -5.08 -27.54
C GLY A 115 -25.86 -4.64 -26.10
N SER A 116 -25.77 -5.57 -25.14
CA SER A 116 -25.96 -5.25 -23.72
C SER A 116 -24.76 -4.58 -23.05
N ALA A 117 -23.64 -4.43 -23.78
CA ALA A 117 -22.44 -3.78 -23.27
C ALA A 117 -22.70 -2.33 -22.82
N SER A 118 -22.37 -2.01 -21.56
CA SER A 118 -22.30 -0.61 -21.11
C SER A 118 -21.22 0.15 -21.88
N TYR A 119 -20.07 -0.48 -22.11
CA TYR A 119 -18.97 0.09 -22.90
C TYR A 119 -18.51 -0.85 -24.02
N VAL A 120 -18.43 -0.33 -25.24
CA VAL A 120 -17.84 -1.04 -26.39
C VAL A 120 -16.53 -0.35 -26.77
N ILE A 121 -15.41 -1.03 -26.57
CA ILE A 121 -14.07 -0.48 -26.77
C ILE A 121 -13.36 -1.23 -27.89
N SER A 122 -13.42 -0.65 -29.09
CA SER A 122 -12.83 -1.21 -30.31
C SER A 122 -11.52 -0.54 -30.73
N ALA A 123 -11.20 0.63 -30.15
CA ALA A 123 -9.96 1.34 -30.39
C ALA A 123 -8.73 0.50 -30.03
N PRO A 124 -7.73 0.35 -30.93
CA PRO A 124 -6.43 -0.19 -30.56
C PRO A 124 -5.60 0.86 -29.80
N ASP A 125 -4.52 0.43 -29.15
CA ASP A 125 -3.65 1.32 -28.36
C ASP A 125 -4.42 2.11 -27.28
N PHE A 126 -5.44 1.49 -26.72
CA PHE A 126 -6.31 2.07 -25.71
C PHE A 126 -5.83 1.73 -24.30
N THR A 127 -5.98 2.66 -23.36
CA THR A 127 -5.74 2.41 -21.93
C THR A 127 -6.95 2.83 -21.10
N ALA A 128 -7.40 2.01 -20.15
CA ALA A 128 -8.28 2.43 -19.07
C ALA A 128 -7.58 2.37 -17.71
N LYS A 129 -7.83 3.35 -16.83
CA LYS A 129 -7.15 3.44 -15.53
C LYS A 129 -8.01 4.03 -14.41
N ASN A 130 -7.90 3.46 -13.21
CA ASN A 130 -8.49 3.98 -11.96
C ASN A 130 -9.99 4.29 -12.05
N LEU A 131 -10.78 3.40 -12.64
CA LEU A 131 -12.23 3.58 -12.78
C LEU A 131 -12.95 2.23 -12.75
N THR A 132 -14.27 2.27 -12.61
CA THR A 132 -15.16 1.11 -12.66
C THR A 132 -15.97 1.14 -13.95
N PHE A 133 -16.00 0.02 -14.68
CA PHE A 133 -17.04 -0.27 -15.66
C PHE A 133 -18.07 -1.22 -15.03
N GLU A 134 -19.34 -0.90 -15.17
CA GLU A 134 -20.44 -1.63 -14.56
C GLU A 134 -21.57 -1.87 -15.56
N ASN A 135 -22.14 -3.06 -15.53
CA ASN A 135 -23.52 -3.27 -15.95
C ASN A 135 -24.35 -3.60 -14.70
N ALA A 136 -25.18 -2.65 -14.29
CA ALA A 136 -26.01 -2.68 -13.10
C ALA A 136 -27.36 -3.37 -13.33
N TYR A 137 -27.48 -4.22 -14.35
CA TYR A 137 -28.67 -5.03 -14.57
C TYR A 137 -28.99 -5.87 -13.33
N ASP A 138 -30.17 -5.65 -12.76
CA ASP A 138 -30.62 -6.34 -11.56
C ASP A 138 -31.16 -7.74 -11.92
N GLU A 139 -30.29 -8.75 -11.88
CA GLU A 139 -30.66 -10.14 -12.11
C GLU A 139 -31.67 -10.66 -11.08
N ALA A 140 -31.63 -10.19 -9.83
CA ALA A 140 -32.55 -10.64 -8.80
C ALA A 140 -33.98 -10.17 -9.08
N ALA A 141 -34.14 -8.95 -9.60
CA ALA A 141 -35.44 -8.40 -9.98
C ALA A 141 -35.94 -8.90 -11.34
N ASN A 142 -35.06 -9.12 -12.31
CA ASN A 142 -35.44 -9.33 -13.72
C ASN A 142 -35.13 -10.73 -14.26
N GLY A 143 -34.50 -11.59 -13.45
CA GLY A 143 -34.08 -12.93 -13.84
C GLY A 143 -32.74 -12.98 -14.59
N PRO A 144 -32.17 -14.19 -14.76
CA PRO A 144 -30.84 -14.39 -15.35
C PRO A 144 -30.79 -13.96 -16.81
N SER A 145 -29.82 -13.12 -17.15
CA SER A 145 -29.53 -12.71 -18.54
C SER A 145 -28.11 -12.17 -18.65
N GLN A 146 -27.53 -12.25 -19.85
CA GLN A 146 -26.19 -11.71 -20.14
C GLN A 146 -26.21 -10.18 -20.09
N ALA A 147 -25.37 -9.60 -19.24
CA ALA A 147 -25.31 -8.16 -19.00
C ALA A 147 -23.86 -7.70 -19.01
N VAL A 148 -23.37 -7.33 -20.20
CA VAL A 148 -21.96 -7.03 -20.41
C VAL A 148 -21.63 -5.65 -19.84
N ALA A 149 -20.63 -5.56 -18.96
CA ALA A 149 -20.08 -4.28 -18.50
C ALA A 149 -19.19 -3.67 -19.59
N VAL A 150 -18.27 -4.48 -20.14
CA VAL A 150 -17.35 -4.04 -21.20
C VAL A 150 -17.20 -5.11 -22.25
N ARG A 151 -17.31 -4.70 -23.52
CA ARG A 151 -16.87 -5.47 -24.67
C ARG A 151 -15.64 -4.84 -25.29
N THR A 152 -14.56 -5.61 -25.38
CA THR A 152 -13.26 -5.17 -25.89
C THR A 152 -12.91 -5.94 -27.17
N THR A 153 -12.44 -5.26 -28.21
CA THR A 153 -12.07 -5.92 -29.50
C THR A 153 -10.78 -5.41 -30.13
N GLY A 154 -10.22 -4.31 -29.63
CA GLY A 154 -9.00 -3.70 -30.16
C GLY A 154 -7.73 -4.42 -29.71
N ASP A 155 -6.67 -4.31 -30.51
CA ASP A 155 -5.33 -4.81 -30.17
C ASP A 155 -4.55 -3.78 -29.33
N ARG A 156 -3.58 -4.25 -28.54
CA ARG A 156 -2.75 -3.42 -27.64
C ARG A 156 -3.55 -2.62 -26.62
N GLN A 157 -4.55 -3.24 -26.01
CA GLN A 157 -5.36 -2.60 -24.97
C GLN A 157 -4.80 -2.88 -23.57
N VAL A 158 -4.77 -1.87 -22.70
CA VAL A 158 -4.31 -1.95 -21.32
C VAL A 158 -5.40 -1.50 -20.35
N TYR A 159 -5.60 -2.26 -19.29
CA TYR A 159 -6.50 -1.93 -18.19
C TYR A 159 -5.68 -2.01 -16.89
N ASP A 160 -5.49 -0.89 -16.21
CA ASP A 160 -4.59 -0.76 -15.03
C ASP A 160 -5.39 -0.23 -13.85
N ASN A 161 -5.55 -1.02 -12.78
CA ASN A 161 -6.37 -0.65 -11.61
C ASN A 161 -7.82 -0.29 -12.01
N VAL A 162 -8.49 -1.21 -12.71
CA VAL A 162 -9.87 -1.05 -13.22
C VAL A 162 -10.77 -2.11 -12.60
N ARG A 163 -12.02 -1.74 -12.29
CA ARG A 163 -13.06 -2.68 -11.84
C ARG A 163 -14.05 -2.99 -12.97
N PHE A 164 -14.45 -4.24 -13.11
CA PHE A 164 -15.47 -4.71 -14.04
C PHE A 164 -16.56 -5.41 -13.23
N LEU A 165 -17.75 -4.80 -13.14
CA LEU A 165 -18.84 -5.28 -12.30
C LEU A 165 -20.05 -5.69 -13.14
N GLY A 166 -20.62 -6.85 -12.82
CA GLY A 166 -21.79 -7.41 -13.49
C GLY A 166 -22.12 -8.78 -12.92
N ASN A 167 -23.04 -9.49 -13.57
CA ASN A 167 -23.44 -10.85 -13.23
C ASN A 167 -22.98 -11.83 -14.32
N GLN A 168 -23.88 -12.21 -15.22
CA GLN A 168 -23.57 -13.07 -16.34
C GLN A 168 -22.93 -12.27 -17.48
N ASP A 169 -21.83 -12.79 -18.05
CA ASP A 169 -21.10 -12.21 -19.18
C ASP A 169 -20.51 -10.80 -18.90
N THR A 170 -19.96 -10.54 -17.70
CA THR A 170 -19.44 -9.20 -17.31
C THR A 170 -18.40 -8.61 -18.27
N LEU A 171 -17.32 -9.34 -18.57
CA LEU A 171 -16.18 -8.88 -19.38
C LEU A 171 -16.05 -9.70 -20.65
N TYR A 172 -16.41 -9.09 -21.78
CA TYR A 172 -16.29 -9.70 -23.10
C TYR A 172 -14.95 -9.36 -23.75
N ALA A 173 -13.91 -10.11 -23.38
CA ALA A 173 -12.55 -10.04 -23.93
C ALA A 173 -12.47 -10.71 -25.32
N ASN A 174 -12.70 -9.93 -26.38
CA ASN A 174 -12.92 -10.44 -27.72
C ASN A 174 -11.96 -9.83 -28.76
N THR A 175 -12.12 -10.22 -30.03
CA THR A 175 -11.38 -9.67 -31.16
C THR A 175 -12.36 -9.13 -32.20
N ALA A 176 -11.88 -8.32 -33.15
CA ALA A 176 -12.72 -7.79 -34.22
C ALA A 176 -13.26 -8.87 -35.19
N SER A 177 -12.51 -9.97 -35.38
CA SER A 177 -12.92 -11.12 -36.18
C SER A 177 -12.20 -12.39 -35.72
N ALA A 178 -12.71 -13.56 -36.10
CA ALA A 178 -12.10 -14.85 -35.74
C ALA A 178 -10.60 -14.93 -36.13
N THR A 179 -10.22 -14.40 -37.30
CA THR A 179 -8.84 -14.47 -37.81
C THR A 179 -7.94 -13.33 -37.29
N THR A 180 -8.46 -12.42 -36.48
CA THR A 180 -7.70 -11.30 -35.91
C THR A 180 -7.30 -11.62 -34.47
N VAL A 181 -6.01 -11.49 -34.17
CA VAL A 181 -5.51 -11.50 -32.79
C VAL A 181 -5.68 -10.10 -32.20
N ALA A 182 -6.25 -10.02 -31.00
CA ALA A 182 -6.29 -8.79 -30.21
C ALA A 182 -5.68 -9.08 -28.84
N ARG A 183 -4.59 -8.38 -28.51
CA ARG A 183 -3.87 -8.55 -27.26
C ARG A 183 -4.35 -7.53 -26.23
N GLN A 184 -4.70 -8.01 -25.05
CA GLN A 184 -5.32 -7.22 -23.99
C GLN A 184 -4.65 -7.53 -22.66
N TYR A 185 -4.21 -6.50 -21.94
CA TYR A 185 -3.50 -6.64 -20.68
C TYR A 185 -4.30 -6.01 -19.53
N PHE A 186 -4.80 -6.84 -18.62
CA PHE A 186 -5.53 -6.46 -17.43
C PHE A 186 -4.61 -6.63 -16.23
N ARG A 187 -4.27 -5.54 -15.54
CA ARG A 187 -3.31 -5.51 -14.45
C ARG A 187 -3.92 -4.84 -13.24
N ASP A 188 -3.70 -5.46 -12.07
CA ASP A 188 -4.18 -4.93 -10.78
C ASP A 188 -5.70 -4.65 -10.82
N CYS A 189 -6.45 -5.41 -11.63
CA CYS A 189 -7.88 -5.21 -11.85
C CYS A 189 -8.73 -6.02 -10.87
N TYR A 190 -9.99 -5.63 -10.75
CA TYR A 190 -11.04 -6.40 -10.08
C TYR A 190 -12.11 -6.77 -11.10
N VAL A 191 -12.49 -8.04 -11.18
CA VAL A 191 -13.58 -8.52 -12.05
C VAL A 191 -14.55 -9.32 -11.21
N GLU A 192 -15.85 -9.04 -11.29
CA GLU A 192 -16.88 -9.87 -10.66
C GLU A 192 -18.03 -10.27 -11.59
N GLY A 193 -18.63 -11.41 -11.29
CA GLY A 193 -19.78 -11.97 -12.00
C GLY A 193 -20.03 -13.41 -11.56
N ASP A 194 -21.03 -14.07 -12.14
CA ASP A 194 -21.42 -15.42 -11.74
C ASP A 194 -21.29 -16.46 -12.87
N VAL A 195 -21.81 -16.19 -14.06
CA VAL A 195 -21.84 -17.11 -15.20
C VAL A 195 -21.03 -16.53 -16.36
N ASP A 196 -20.03 -17.28 -16.80
CA ASP A 196 -19.20 -16.95 -17.99
C ASP A 196 -18.64 -15.52 -17.97
N PHE A 197 -18.35 -14.99 -16.78
CA PHE A 197 -18.19 -13.55 -16.61
C PHE A 197 -16.85 -12.99 -17.15
N ILE A 198 -15.92 -13.85 -17.55
CA ILE A 198 -14.78 -13.53 -18.42
C ILE A 198 -14.86 -14.41 -19.66
N PHE A 199 -15.22 -13.86 -20.82
CA PHE A 199 -15.48 -14.66 -22.00
C PHE A 199 -15.01 -14.01 -23.30
N GLY A 200 -14.87 -14.83 -24.35
CA GLY A 200 -14.45 -14.41 -25.68
C GLY A 200 -13.18 -15.07 -26.19
N ARG A 201 -12.58 -14.49 -27.23
CA ARG A 201 -11.47 -15.09 -28.02
C ARG A 201 -10.16 -14.31 -27.98
N ALA A 202 -10.09 -13.21 -27.23
CA ALA A 202 -8.89 -12.39 -27.17
C ALA A 202 -7.68 -13.14 -26.62
N THR A 203 -6.49 -12.64 -26.92
CA THR A 203 -5.29 -12.97 -26.16
C THR A 203 -5.23 -12.03 -24.96
N ALA A 204 -5.80 -12.47 -23.84
CA ALA A 204 -5.99 -11.63 -22.65
C ALA A 204 -5.16 -12.14 -21.48
N VAL A 205 -4.33 -11.27 -20.91
CA VAL A 205 -3.54 -11.56 -19.71
C VAL A 205 -4.11 -10.79 -18.53
N PHE A 206 -4.48 -11.50 -17.48
CA PHE A 206 -4.91 -10.97 -16.18
C PHE A 206 -3.77 -11.15 -15.19
N ASP A 207 -3.03 -10.08 -14.85
CA ASP A 207 -1.86 -10.11 -13.96
C ASP A 207 -2.15 -9.39 -12.64
N GLY A 208 -2.06 -10.10 -11.51
CA GLY A 208 -2.27 -9.51 -10.19
C GLY A 208 -3.74 -9.15 -9.88
N CYS A 209 -4.70 -9.59 -10.70
CA CYS A 209 -6.11 -9.26 -10.54
C CYS A 209 -6.80 -10.02 -9.38
N VAL A 210 -7.89 -9.45 -8.87
CA VAL A 210 -8.90 -10.14 -8.06
C VAL A 210 -10.08 -10.51 -8.97
N ILE A 211 -10.46 -11.78 -8.99
CA ILE A 211 -11.54 -12.33 -9.81
C ILE A 211 -12.57 -12.93 -8.85
N LYS A 212 -13.66 -12.20 -8.58
CA LYS A 212 -14.68 -12.59 -7.60
C LYS A 212 -15.88 -13.25 -8.28
N ALA A 213 -16.05 -14.55 -8.06
CA ALA A 213 -17.28 -15.23 -8.47
C ALA A 213 -18.41 -14.91 -7.48
N LEU A 214 -19.55 -14.42 -7.97
CA LEU A 214 -20.73 -14.15 -7.16
C LEU A 214 -21.52 -15.43 -6.90
N THR A 215 -22.16 -15.52 -5.73
CA THR A 215 -23.01 -16.66 -5.39
C THR A 215 -24.37 -16.52 -6.05
N ARG A 216 -24.89 -17.62 -6.60
CA ARG A 216 -26.25 -17.74 -7.14
C ARG A 216 -27.19 -18.43 -6.14
N GLY A 217 -26.75 -18.61 -4.89
CA GLY A 217 -27.50 -19.30 -3.85
C GLY A 217 -27.58 -20.82 -4.04
N SER A 218 -26.77 -21.40 -4.93
CA SER A 218 -26.77 -22.83 -5.22
C SER A 218 -25.82 -23.59 -4.28
N ALA A 219 -26.22 -24.77 -3.84
CA ALA A 219 -25.36 -25.67 -3.07
C ALA A 219 -24.42 -26.51 -3.96
N ASP A 220 -24.66 -26.56 -5.29
CA ASP A 220 -23.87 -27.37 -6.21
C ASP A 220 -23.14 -26.52 -7.27
N ASN A 221 -23.83 -25.66 -7.99
CA ASN A 221 -23.24 -24.89 -9.09
C ASN A 221 -23.64 -23.41 -9.03
N ASN A 222 -22.66 -22.55 -8.75
CA ASN A 222 -22.78 -21.10 -8.71
C ASN A 222 -22.21 -20.41 -9.96
N GLY A 223 -21.74 -21.18 -10.96
CA GLY A 223 -21.38 -20.66 -12.27
C GLY A 223 -19.91 -20.90 -12.67
N TYR A 224 -19.42 -20.06 -13.58
CA TYR A 224 -18.21 -20.31 -14.38
C TYR A 224 -17.39 -19.04 -14.51
N VAL A 225 -16.11 -19.09 -14.14
CA VAL A 225 -15.23 -17.92 -14.26
C VAL A 225 -14.95 -17.56 -15.71
N THR A 226 -14.60 -18.55 -16.54
CA THR A 226 -14.23 -18.32 -17.94
C THR A 226 -15.09 -19.08 -18.95
N ALA A 227 -15.34 -18.45 -20.09
CA ALA A 227 -15.88 -19.09 -21.29
C ALA A 227 -15.06 -18.68 -22.54
N ALA A 228 -14.01 -19.45 -22.82
CA ALA A 228 -13.02 -19.10 -23.84
C ALA A 228 -13.36 -19.68 -25.23
N SER A 229 -13.15 -18.89 -26.28
CA SER A 229 -13.35 -19.26 -27.69
C SER A 229 -12.17 -18.90 -28.60
N THR A 230 -10.96 -18.90 -28.04
CA THR A 230 -9.72 -18.69 -28.79
C THR A 230 -9.69 -19.56 -30.04
N GLU A 231 -9.39 -18.97 -31.20
CA GLU A 231 -9.23 -19.73 -32.44
C GLU A 231 -8.05 -20.69 -32.35
N LEU A 232 -8.16 -21.88 -32.97
CA LEU A 232 -7.12 -22.90 -32.93
C LEU A 232 -5.78 -22.40 -33.52
N SER A 233 -5.83 -21.50 -34.50
CA SER A 233 -4.63 -20.88 -35.08
C SER A 233 -3.92 -19.90 -34.15
N ASN A 234 -4.60 -19.41 -33.11
CA ASN A 234 -4.00 -18.53 -32.11
C ASN A 234 -3.53 -19.36 -30.90
N PRO A 235 -2.22 -19.49 -30.65
CA PRO A 235 -1.72 -20.27 -29.53
C PRO A 235 -2.10 -19.69 -28.16
N TYR A 236 -2.42 -18.39 -28.07
CA TYR A 236 -2.61 -17.68 -26.81
C TYR A 236 -4.03 -17.14 -26.66
N GLY A 237 -4.75 -17.65 -25.66
CA GLY A 237 -6.06 -17.18 -25.22
C GLY A 237 -5.95 -16.43 -23.90
N PHE A 238 -6.62 -16.94 -22.87
CA PHE A 238 -6.63 -16.31 -21.55
C PHE A 238 -5.50 -16.84 -20.67
N LEU A 239 -4.76 -15.91 -20.07
CA LEU A 239 -3.77 -16.19 -19.03
C LEU A 239 -4.19 -15.48 -17.74
N ILE A 240 -4.57 -16.24 -16.72
CA ILE A 240 -4.80 -15.74 -15.38
C ILE A 240 -3.53 -15.99 -14.57
N TYR A 241 -2.83 -14.91 -14.21
CA TYR A 241 -1.46 -14.91 -13.71
C TYR A 241 -1.35 -14.16 -12.39
N ARG A 242 -0.84 -14.84 -11.34
CA ARG A 242 -0.65 -14.25 -10.00
C ARG A 242 -1.90 -13.56 -9.45
N SER A 243 -3.08 -14.08 -9.81
CA SER A 243 -4.37 -13.52 -9.46
C SER A 243 -4.99 -14.23 -8.25
N HIS A 244 -6.02 -13.62 -7.68
CA HIS A 244 -6.82 -14.19 -6.60
C HIS A 244 -8.23 -14.48 -7.09
N LEU A 245 -8.61 -15.76 -7.15
CA LEU A 245 -9.97 -16.17 -7.46
C LEU A 245 -10.73 -16.36 -6.15
N THR A 246 -11.67 -15.46 -5.85
CA THR A 246 -12.42 -15.40 -4.59
C THR A 246 -13.92 -15.58 -4.82
N SER A 247 -14.68 -15.87 -3.76
CA SER A 247 -16.15 -15.95 -3.83
C SER A 247 -16.74 -16.03 -2.42
N ASP A 248 -18.00 -15.61 -2.30
CA ASP A 248 -18.84 -15.85 -1.12
C ASP A 248 -19.70 -17.13 -1.27
N ALA A 249 -19.54 -17.86 -2.38
CA ALA A 249 -20.24 -19.13 -2.63
C ALA A 249 -19.69 -20.28 -1.76
N PRO A 250 -20.51 -21.32 -1.49
CA PRO A 250 -20.06 -22.53 -0.80
C PRO A 250 -18.86 -23.19 -1.48
N ALA A 251 -18.10 -23.96 -0.69
CA ALA A 251 -16.94 -24.69 -1.20
C ALA A 251 -17.31 -25.61 -2.36
N ARG A 252 -16.43 -25.72 -3.36
CA ARG A 252 -16.57 -26.63 -4.51
C ARG A 252 -17.85 -26.44 -5.33
N THR A 253 -18.29 -25.19 -5.52
CA THR A 253 -19.49 -24.87 -6.30
C THR A 253 -19.26 -24.01 -7.55
N VAL A 254 -18.04 -23.54 -7.82
CA VAL A 254 -17.71 -22.69 -8.97
C VAL A 254 -16.72 -23.40 -9.88
N HIS A 255 -16.94 -23.36 -11.19
CA HIS A 255 -16.01 -23.84 -12.21
C HIS A 255 -15.00 -22.75 -12.61
N LEU A 256 -13.75 -23.14 -12.91
CA LEU A 256 -12.78 -22.24 -13.53
C LEU A 256 -13.19 -21.86 -14.96
N GLY A 257 -13.91 -22.74 -15.66
CA GLY A 257 -14.49 -22.38 -16.93
C GLY A 257 -14.92 -23.53 -17.81
N ARG A 258 -15.26 -23.18 -19.06
CA ARG A 258 -15.74 -24.08 -20.10
C ARG A 258 -15.42 -23.55 -21.50
N PRO A 259 -15.41 -24.39 -22.54
CA PRO A 259 -15.24 -23.94 -23.92
C PRO A 259 -16.49 -23.19 -24.44
N TRP A 260 -16.28 -22.23 -25.34
CA TRP A 260 -17.33 -21.44 -26.04
C TRP A 260 -16.95 -21.34 -27.53
N PRO A 261 -17.87 -21.16 -28.52
CA PRO A 261 -19.30 -20.82 -28.42
C PRO A 261 -20.27 -22.00 -28.28
N ALA A 262 -21.40 -21.74 -27.62
CA ALA A 262 -22.53 -22.68 -27.55
C ALA A 262 -23.03 -23.06 -28.95
N GLY A 263 -23.29 -24.34 -29.20
CA GLY A 263 -23.61 -24.87 -30.55
C GLY A 263 -22.39 -25.19 -31.41
N GLY A 264 -21.20 -24.86 -30.92
CA GLY A 264 -19.91 -25.23 -31.50
C GLY A 264 -19.35 -24.20 -32.48
N SER A 265 -18.05 -24.35 -32.73
CA SER A 265 -17.33 -23.70 -33.82
C SER A 265 -16.42 -24.74 -34.45
N ALA A 266 -16.32 -24.72 -35.79
CA ALA A 266 -15.41 -25.62 -36.49
C ALA A 266 -13.94 -25.41 -36.09
N THR A 267 -13.58 -24.20 -35.63
CA THR A 267 -12.18 -23.78 -35.46
C THR A 267 -11.85 -23.23 -34.06
N ALA A 268 -12.85 -22.86 -33.24
CA ALA A 268 -12.55 -22.36 -31.90
C ALA A 268 -12.18 -23.52 -30.96
N ARG A 269 -11.04 -23.37 -30.27
CA ARG A 269 -10.55 -24.26 -29.22
C ARG A 269 -10.03 -23.39 -28.08
N GLY A 270 -10.97 -23.01 -27.21
CA GLY A 270 -10.75 -22.09 -26.10
C GLY A 270 -9.49 -22.46 -25.30
N GLN A 271 -8.65 -21.46 -25.06
CA GLN A 271 -7.43 -21.63 -24.28
C GLN A 271 -7.52 -20.79 -23.01
N VAL A 272 -7.30 -21.45 -21.88
CA VAL A 272 -7.20 -20.83 -20.57
C VAL A 272 -6.05 -21.48 -19.82
N LEU A 273 -5.13 -20.66 -19.33
CA LEU A 273 -4.14 -21.07 -18.35
C LEU A 273 -4.35 -20.27 -17.07
N VAL A 274 -4.61 -20.95 -15.97
CA VAL A 274 -4.56 -20.35 -14.63
C VAL A 274 -3.25 -20.74 -13.98
N ARG A 275 -2.36 -19.80 -13.70
CA ARG A 275 -1.04 -20.11 -13.15
C ARG A 275 -0.60 -19.19 -12.03
N GLU A 276 0.18 -19.76 -11.10
CA GLU A 276 0.78 -19.06 -9.96
C GLU A 276 -0.24 -18.24 -9.16
N SER A 277 -1.51 -18.64 -9.22
CA SER A 277 -2.66 -17.90 -8.70
C SER A 277 -3.22 -18.57 -7.46
N TRP A 278 -3.85 -17.77 -6.60
CA TRP A 278 -4.58 -18.27 -5.44
C TRP A 278 -6.01 -18.65 -5.83
N LEU A 279 -6.40 -19.89 -5.53
CA LEU A 279 -7.73 -20.43 -5.77
C LEU A 279 -8.47 -20.62 -4.46
N GLY A 280 -9.56 -19.90 -4.27
CA GLY A 280 -10.41 -20.01 -3.09
C GLY A 280 -11.23 -21.29 -3.03
N GLN A 281 -11.83 -21.55 -1.87
CA GLN A 281 -12.52 -22.81 -1.57
C GLN A 281 -13.67 -23.13 -2.54
N GLN A 282 -14.24 -22.11 -3.18
CA GLN A 282 -15.36 -22.24 -4.10
C GLN A 282 -15.02 -23.08 -5.34
N VAL A 283 -13.75 -23.17 -5.72
CA VAL A 283 -13.35 -23.84 -6.97
C VAL A 283 -13.58 -25.34 -6.88
N LYS A 284 -14.37 -25.90 -7.81
CA LYS A 284 -14.66 -27.34 -7.92
C LYS A 284 -13.40 -28.20 -8.06
N ALA A 285 -13.49 -29.46 -7.64
CA ALA A 285 -12.43 -30.44 -7.82
C ALA A 285 -12.24 -30.84 -9.30
N ALA A 286 -13.34 -30.86 -10.07
CA ALA A 286 -13.38 -30.87 -11.53
C ALA A 286 -13.76 -29.46 -12.02
N PRO A 287 -12.78 -28.54 -12.16
CA PRO A 287 -13.06 -27.13 -12.38
C PRO A 287 -13.43 -26.80 -13.83
N TRP A 288 -13.19 -27.72 -14.77
CA TRP A 288 -13.52 -27.56 -16.19
C TRP A 288 -14.75 -28.39 -16.53
N THR A 289 -15.65 -27.86 -17.36
CA THR A 289 -16.87 -28.55 -17.76
C THR A 289 -17.29 -28.24 -19.19
N ASP A 290 -18.20 -29.05 -19.72
CA ASP A 290 -18.71 -28.95 -21.08
C ASP A 290 -19.65 -27.76 -21.28
N MET A 291 -19.81 -27.34 -22.54
CA MET A 291 -20.80 -26.33 -22.92
C MET A 291 -21.53 -26.74 -24.20
N SER A 292 -22.84 -26.99 -24.09
CA SER A 292 -23.75 -27.16 -25.24
C SER A 292 -23.19 -28.04 -26.38
N GLY A 293 -22.61 -29.20 -26.04
CA GLY A 293 -22.04 -30.16 -26.99
C GLY A 293 -20.52 -30.04 -27.22
N LEU A 294 -19.85 -29.05 -26.64
CA LEU A 294 -18.39 -28.95 -26.64
C LEU A 294 -17.79 -29.63 -25.41
N ASN A 295 -16.93 -30.62 -25.65
CA ASN A 295 -16.20 -31.34 -24.62
C ASN A 295 -15.02 -30.49 -24.11
N TRP A 296 -14.92 -30.28 -22.79
CA TRP A 296 -13.84 -29.49 -22.19
C TRP A 296 -12.46 -30.11 -22.40
N ARG A 297 -12.37 -31.44 -22.54
CA ARG A 297 -11.12 -32.17 -22.80
C ARG A 297 -10.58 -31.94 -24.22
N GLU A 298 -11.42 -31.44 -25.13
CA GLU A 298 -10.99 -31.03 -26.48
C GLU A 298 -10.53 -29.56 -26.53
N ALA A 299 -10.72 -28.81 -25.43
CA ALA A 299 -10.24 -27.45 -25.27
C ALA A 299 -8.82 -27.41 -24.68
N ARG A 300 -8.22 -26.22 -24.65
CA ARG A 300 -6.84 -25.99 -24.17
C ARG A 300 -6.85 -25.37 -22.78
N LEU A 301 -7.43 -26.09 -21.83
CA LEU A 301 -7.63 -25.65 -20.44
C LEU A 301 -6.59 -26.28 -19.54
N SER A 302 -5.85 -25.47 -18.80
CA SER A 302 -4.72 -25.97 -18.00
C SER A 302 -4.44 -25.09 -16.79
N GLU A 303 -3.66 -25.65 -15.86
CA GLU A 303 -3.23 -24.99 -14.64
C GLU A 303 -1.71 -25.16 -14.41
N TYR A 304 -1.10 -24.25 -13.63
CA TYR A 304 0.29 -24.38 -13.25
C TYR A 304 0.60 -23.69 -11.92
N ARG A 305 1.08 -24.45 -10.92
CA ARG A 305 1.51 -23.91 -9.60
C ARG A 305 0.49 -23.00 -8.92
N ASN A 306 -0.79 -23.28 -9.11
CA ASN A 306 -1.84 -22.65 -8.33
C ASN A 306 -1.80 -23.14 -6.88
N HIS A 307 -2.23 -22.31 -5.96
CA HIS A 307 -2.21 -22.61 -4.52
C HIS A 307 -3.51 -22.12 -3.86
N GLY A 308 -3.75 -22.49 -2.59
CA GLY A 308 -4.99 -22.17 -1.87
C GLY A 308 -5.97 -23.35 -1.79
N PRO A 309 -7.07 -23.21 -1.03
CA PRO A 309 -7.99 -24.31 -0.72
C PRO A 309 -8.73 -24.87 -1.94
N GLY A 310 -8.90 -24.07 -3.00
CA GLY A 310 -9.45 -24.51 -4.29
C GLY A 310 -8.45 -25.21 -5.20
N ALA A 311 -7.14 -25.10 -4.93
CA ALA A 311 -6.10 -25.71 -5.74
C ALA A 311 -5.96 -27.22 -5.49
N GLY A 312 -5.38 -27.94 -6.45
CA GLY A 312 -5.26 -29.39 -6.43
C GLY A 312 -4.78 -29.92 -7.78
N VAL A 313 -4.42 -31.21 -7.80
CA VAL A 313 -3.93 -31.92 -9.00
C VAL A 313 -4.69 -33.24 -9.10
N ASN A 314 -5.34 -33.48 -10.24
CA ASN A 314 -6.08 -34.69 -10.56
C ASN A 314 -6.33 -34.78 -12.09
N ASP A 315 -7.01 -35.84 -12.54
CA ASP A 315 -7.26 -36.12 -13.96
C ASP A 315 -8.19 -35.11 -14.67
N ASP A 316 -8.94 -34.32 -13.90
CA ASP A 316 -9.80 -33.24 -14.38
C ASP A 316 -9.12 -31.87 -14.30
N ARG A 317 -7.82 -31.82 -14.00
CA ARG A 317 -7.03 -30.59 -13.83
C ARG A 317 -5.70 -30.66 -14.59
N PRO A 318 -5.70 -30.54 -15.93
CA PRO A 318 -4.49 -30.63 -16.74
C PRO A 318 -3.41 -29.67 -16.22
N GLN A 319 -2.25 -30.20 -15.83
CA GLN A 319 -1.12 -29.41 -15.34
C GLN A 319 -0.09 -29.19 -16.44
N LEU A 320 0.42 -27.97 -16.56
CA LEU A 320 1.64 -27.75 -17.33
C LEU A 320 2.87 -28.22 -16.55
N THR A 321 3.85 -28.77 -17.26
CA THR A 321 5.21 -28.94 -16.72
C THR A 321 5.90 -27.58 -16.61
N PRO A 322 6.96 -27.44 -15.78
CA PRO A 322 7.76 -26.22 -15.74
C PRO A 322 8.29 -25.78 -17.11
N GLU A 323 8.67 -26.72 -17.96
CA GLU A 323 9.19 -26.47 -19.31
C GLU A 323 8.10 -25.91 -20.22
N GLN A 324 6.91 -26.51 -20.21
CA GLN A 324 5.75 -26.01 -20.95
C GLN A 324 5.31 -24.63 -20.44
N ALA A 325 5.30 -24.41 -19.13
CA ALA A 325 4.87 -23.15 -18.52
C ALA A 325 5.72 -21.96 -18.96
N ARG A 326 7.01 -22.14 -19.30
CA ARG A 326 7.87 -21.06 -19.84
C ARG A 326 7.37 -20.50 -21.17
N ALA A 327 6.61 -21.26 -21.95
CA ALA A 327 6.01 -20.79 -23.19
C ALA A 327 4.77 -19.90 -22.97
N PHE A 328 4.24 -19.85 -21.75
CA PHE A 328 2.99 -19.17 -21.38
C PHE A 328 3.21 -18.07 -20.32
N GLU A 329 4.23 -17.24 -20.50
CA GLU A 329 4.43 -16.01 -19.73
C GLU A 329 3.66 -14.83 -20.38
N PRO A 330 3.35 -13.75 -19.62
CA PRO A 330 2.74 -12.53 -20.18
C PRO A 330 3.49 -12.02 -21.42
N GLU A 331 4.82 -12.14 -21.38
CA GLU A 331 5.75 -11.81 -22.45
C GLU A 331 5.37 -12.45 -23.78
N ASN A 332 5.03 -13.74 -23.75
CA ASN A 332 4.75 -14.52 -24.95
C ASN A 332 3.32 -14.31 -25.44
N HIS A 333 2.35 -14.18 -24.51
CA HIS A 333 0.96 -13.91 -24.88
C HIS A 333 0.82 -12.56 -25.57
N LEU A 334 1.49 -11.55 -25.06
CA LEU A 334 1.37 -10.18 -25.54
C LEU A 334 2.42 -9.84 -26.61
N ALA A 335 3.28 -10.79 -26.96
CA ALA A 335 4.24 -10.63 -28.04
C ALA A 335 3.55 -10.37 -29.39
N GLY A 336 4.25 -9.65 -30.26
CA GLY A 336 3.88 -9.41 -31.64
C GLY A 336 5.09 -8.93 -32.42
N THR A 337 4.94 -8.69 -33.71
CA THR A 337 6.02 -8.15 -34.57
C THR A 337 6.25 -6.66 -34.38
N ASP A 338 5.51 -6.01 -33.48
CA ASP A 338 5.45 -4.57 -33.28
C ASP A 338 6.19 -4.07 -32.03
N GLY A 339 6.82 -4.98 -31.27
CA GLY A 339 7.57 -4.62 -30.07
C GLY A 339 6.70 -4.14 -28.90
N TRP A 340 5.37 -4.26 -28.99
CA TRP A 340 4.48 -3.90 -27.89
C TRP A 340 4.76 -4.80 -26.68
N SER A 341 5.03 -4.17 -25.55
CA SER A 341 5.43 -4.85 -24.32
C SER A 341 4.91 -4.06 -23.12
N PRO A 342 3.62 -4.17 -22.79
CA PRO A 342 3.00 -3.38 -21.70
C PRO A 342 3.43 -3.87 -20.31
N PHE A 343 4.05 -5.07 -20.23
CA PHE A 343 4.61 -5.69 -19.04
C PHE A 343 6.09 -5.31 -18.82
N ARG A 344 6.87 -5.05 -19.88
CA ARG A 344 8.18 -4.40 -19.74
C ARG A 344 7.90 -2.94 -19.45
N ARG A 345 8.23 -2.50 -18.24
CA ARG A 345 8.37 -1.07 -17.97
C ARG A 345 9.37 -0.53 -19.01
N GLY A 346 8.89 0.17 -20.04
CA GLY A 346 9.73 0.95 -20.95
C GLY A 346 10.61 1.92 -20.15
N PRO A 347 11.58 2.63 -20.77
CA PRO A 347 12.32 3.65 -20.06
C PRO A 347 11.30 4.60 -19.41
N ARG A 348 11.33 4.63 -18.08
CA ARG A 348 10.35 5.29 -17.23
C ARG A 348 10.01 6.68 -17.79
N GLY A 349 8.78 6.88 -18.26
CA GLY A 349 8.07 8.08 -17.80
C GLY A 349 8.13 8.06 -16.27
N PRO A 350 8.34 9.22 -15.60
CA PRO A 350 8.77 9.23 -14.20
C PRO A 350 7.90 8.26 -13.39
N ARG A 351 8.56 7.33 -12.69
CA ARG A 351 7.91 6.59 -11.59
C ARG A 351 7.10 7.62 -10.80
N PRO A 352 5.91 7.28 -10.26
CA PRO A 352 5.36 8.06 -9.16
C PRO A 352 6.53 8.32 -8.23
N GLU A 353 6.89 9.59 -8.14
CA GLU A 353 8.05 10.04 -7.43
C GLU A 353 7.95 9.42 -6.02
N PRO A 354 8.90 8.60 -5.52
CA PRO A 354 8.69 7.83 -4.30
C PRO A 354 8.27 8.67 -3.08
N GLY A 355 8.68 9.94 -3.01
CA GLY A 355 8.24 10.89 -1.99
C GLY A 355 6.79 11.38 -2.13
N ARG A 356 6.10 11.05 -3.23
CA ARG A 356 4.66 11.31 -3.48
C ARG A 356 3.78 10.10 -3.23
N GLU A 357 4.35 8.97 -2.81
CA GLU A 357 3.55 7.86 -2.30
C GLU A 357 2.94 8.22 -0.95
N THR A 358 1.70 7.78 -0.74
CA THR A 358 0.92 8.01 0.48
C THR A 358 0.60 6.66 1.14
N LEU A 359 0.29 6.67 2.43
CA LEU A 359 -0.16 5.48 3.12
C LEU A 359 -1.50 4.98 2.51
N PRO A 360 -1.68 3.67 2.24
CA PRO A 360 -2.96 3.13 1.82
C PRO A 360 -4.07 3.35 2.88
N ARG A 361 -5.33 3.50 2.44
CA ARG A 361 -6.45 3.90 3.32
C ARG A 361 -6.83 2.87 4.40
N ASP A 362 -6.37 1.64 4.27
CA ASP A 362 -6.60 0.53 5.19
C ASP A 362 -5.34 0.12 5.96
N ASP A 363 -4.22 0.83 5.79
CA ASP A 363 -2.92 0.42 6.31
C ASP A 363 -2.62 0.97 7.72
N GLY A 364 -3.32 0.41 8.71
CA GLY A 364 -3.11 0.70 10.12
C GLY A 364 -3.67 2.05 10.57
N TRP A 365 -3.39 2.40 11.83
CA TRP A 365 -3.99 3.56 12.49
C TRP A 365 -3.64 4.91 11.85
N ALA A 366 -2.50 5.05 11.18
CA ALA A 366 -2.16 6.28 10.47
C ALA A 366 -3.02 6.52 9.21
N ALA A 367 -3.79 5.52 8.77
CA ALA A 367 -4.77 5.66 7.70
C ALA A 367 -6.13 6.17 8.17
N ALA A 368 -6.34 6.25 9.50
CA ALA A 368 -7.59 6.71 10.08
C ALA A 368 -7.88 8.18 9.73
N THR A 369 -9.16 8.55 9.75
CA THR A 369 -9.64 9.92 9.54
C THR A 369 -9.15 10.54 8.23
N THR A 370 -8.25 11.53 8.27
CA THR A 370 -7.66 12.18 7.08
C THR A 370 -6.61 11.33 6.38
N GLY A 371 -6.11 10.27 7.03
CA GLY A 371 -5.02 9.44 6.55
C GLY A 371 -3.67 10.15 6.53
N THR A 372 -2.65 9.48 6.02
CA THR A 372 -1.27 10.00 5.95
C THR A 372 -0.80 10.12 4.50
N THR A 373 -0.68 11.35 4.04
CA THR A 373 -0.25 11.73 2.68
C THR A 373 1.11 12.43 2.63
N GLY A 374 1.69 12.79 3.78
CA GLY A 374 2.95 13.48 3.90
C GLY A 374 2.99 14.76 3.06
N GLY A 375 4.12 14.96 2.38
CA GLY A 375 4.33 16.04 1.42
C GLY A 375 3.93 15.69 -0.01
N SER A 376 3.09 14.69 -0.24
CA SER A 376 2.75 14.25 -1.61
C SER A 376 2.19 15.36 -2.52
N ALA A 377 1.60 16.40 -1.93
CA ALA A 377 1.10 17.59 -2.60
C ALA A 377 2.14 18.71 -2.82
N ALA A 378 3.42 18.49 -2.47
CA ALA A 378 4.49 19.48 -2.62
C ALA A 378 4.58 19.99 -4.06
N ARG A 379 4.71 21.31 -4.22
CA ARG A 379 4.99 21.93 -5.52
C ARG A 379 6.44 21.63 -5.92
N PRO A 380 6.80 21.70 -7.21
CA PRO A 380 8.16 21.40 -7.66
C PRO A 380 9.26 22.16 -6.89
N GLU A 381 9.00 23.39 -6.47
CA GLU A 381 9.92 24.22 -5.68
C GLU A 381 10.09 23.76 -4.22
N ASP A 382 9.12 23.02 -3.69
CA ASP A 382 9.09 22.47 -2.32
C ASP A 382 9.55 21.00 -2.29
N VAL A 383 10.19 20.54 -3.38
CA VAL A 383 10.85 19.23 -3.50
C VAL A 383 12.37 19.44 -3.46
N HIS A 384 13.00 18.95 -2.40
CA HIS A 384 14.42 19.16 -2.13
C HIS A 384 15.18 17.84 -2.19
N THR A 385 16.43 17.88 -2.65
CA THR A 385 17.40 16.78 -2.48
C THR A 385 18.57 17.29 -1.66
N VAL A 386 18.90 16.57 -0.60
CA VAL A 386 19.87 16.98 0.41
C VAL A 386 20.94 15.90 0.59
N SER A 387 22.17 16.34 0.86
CA SER A 387 23.34 15.47 1.04
C SER A 387 24.26 15.96 2.16
N THR A 388 23.86 17.00 2.88
CA THR A 388 24.58 17.59 4.00
C THR A 388 23.58 18.01 5.09
N ARG A 389 24.05 18.14 6.33
CA ARG A 389 23.22 18.60 7.46
C ARG A 389 22.60 19.96 7.18
N ALA A 390 23.38 20.91 6.67
CA ALA A 390 22.90 22.26 6.36
C ALA A 390 21.78 22.25 5.30
N GLN A 391 21.92 21.43 4.25
CA GLN A 391 20.87 21.27 3.23
C GLN A 391 19.60 20.64 3.82
N LEU A 392 19.75 19.62 4.68
CA LEU A 392 18.62 18.96 5.34
C LEU A 392 17.82 19.95 6.21
N LEU A 393 18.51 20.71 7.06
CA LEU A 393 17.89 21.75 7.89
C LEU A 393 17.21 22.83 7.06
N GLY A 394 17.87 23.31 6.01
CA GLY A 394 17.31 24.31 5.11
C GLY A 394 16.07 23.82 4.37
N ALA A 395 16.03 22.55 3.98
CA ALA A 395 14.89 21.94 3.27
C ALA A 395 13.69 21.68 4.19
N LEU A 396 13.92 21.30 5.45
CA LEU A 396 12.84 21.15 6.45
C LEU A 396 12.27 22.53 6.83
N GLY A 397 13.15 23.51 7.03
CA GLY A 397 12.77 24.87 7.37
C GLY A 397 12.17 24.99 8.78
N ASP A 398 11.28 25.98 8.96
CA ASP A 398 10.53 26.16 10.20
C ASP A 398 9.52 25.02 10.40
N PRO A 399 9.54 24.27 11.51
CA PRO A 399 8.55 23.23 11.79
C PRO A 399 7.10 23.74 11.88
N ALA A 400 6.89 25.04 12.10
CA ALA A 400 5.56 25.64 12.08
C ALA A 400 5.01 25.88 10.64
N ASP A 401 5.87 25.78 9.62
CA ASP A 401 5.47 25.92 8.23
C ASP A 401 4.86 24.61 7.71
N ASN A 402 3.54 24.65 7.53
CA ASN A 402 2.72 23.53 7.07
C ASN A 402 2.68 23.37 5.54
N THR A 403 3.50 24.11 4.77
CA THR A 403 3.60 23.92 3.32
C THR A 403 4.03 22.48 3.01
N PRO A 404 3.32 21.74 2.14
CA PRO A 404 3.72 20.38 1.80
C PRO A 404 5.12 20.33 1.19
N LYS A 405 6.01 19.50 1.76
CA LYS A 405 7.42 19.39 1.35
C LYS A 405 7.84 17.95 1.14
N ILE A 406 8.65 17.70 0.12
CA ILE A 406 9.34 16.41 -0.07
C ILE A 406 10.83 16.65 0.08
N VAL A 407 11.47 15.93 1.00
CA VAL A 407 12.91 16.02 1.24
C VAL A 407 13.56 14.68 0.97
N TYR A 408 14.33 14.61 -0.10
CA TYR A 408 15.14 13.45 -0.46
C TYR A 408 16.50 13.47 0.19
N VAL A 409 16.81 12.47 1.00
CA VAL A 409 18.16 12.27 1.56
C VAL A 409 18.97 11.41 0.60
N LYS A 410 20.07 11.95 0.09
CA LYS A 410 20.98 11.27 -0.83
C LYS A 410 22.33 11.02 -0.15
N GLY A 411 22.68 9.74 0.00
CA GLY A 411 23.89 9.33 0.70
C GLY A 411 23.74 9.42 2.22
N ALA A 412 24.86 9.25 2.93
CA ALA A 412 24.90 9.39 4.37
C ALA A 412 25.11 10.85 4.76
N ILE A 413 24.28 11.35 5.67
CA ILE A 413 24.43 12.64 6.33
C ILE A 413 24.69 12.36 7.81
N ASP A 414 25.73 12.97 8.36
CA ASP A 414 26.11 12.85 9.76
C ASP A 414 25.81 14.15 10.50
N ALA A 415 25.10 14.06 11.62
CA ALA A 415 24.78 15.20 12.47
C ALA A 415 26.02 15.76 13.16
N ASP A 416 27.01 14.92 13.49
CA ASP A 416 28.26 15.28 14.15
C ASP A 416 29.27 15.85 13.15
N THR A 417 28.82 16.84 12.39
CA THR A 417 29.67 17.63 11.52
C THR A 417 29.42 19.12 11.72
N ASP A 418 30.47 19.91 11.59
CA ASP A 418 30.37 21.38 11.58
C ASP A 418 29.72 21.87 10.27
N ALA A 419 29.54 23.20 10.14
CA ALA A 419 28.95 23.80 8.94
C ALA A 419 29.78 23.57 7.66
N SER A 420 31.06 23.22 7.79
CA SER A 420 31.97 22.90 6.67
C SER A 420 32.02 21.40 6.37
N GLY A 421 31.35 20.56 7.17
CA GLY A 421 31.36 19.10 7.06
C GLY A 421 32.51 18.41 7.79
N ASN A 422 33.27 19.11 8.63
CA ASN A 422 34.32 18.48 9.44
C ASN A 422 33.68 17.71 10.61
N PRO A 423 34.16 16.51 10.96
CA PRO A 423 33.64 15.76 12.10
C PRO A 423 33.77 16.51 13.43
N LEU A 424 32.72 16.43 14.25
CA LEU A 424 32.71 16.91 15.63
C LEU A 424 32.89 15.74 16.60
N THR A 425 33.44 16.03 17.77
CA THR A 425 33.64 15.09 18.86
C THR A 425 32.94 15.60 20.13
N CYS A 426 32.84 14.76 21.16
CA CYS A 426 32.32 15.18 22.45
C CYS A 426 33.07 16.38 23.06
N ALA A 427 34.36 16.56 22.75
CA ALA A 427 35.13 17.72 23.22
C ALA A 427 34.62 19.04 22.61
N ASP A 428 34.12 19.01 21.36
CA ASP A 428 33.61 20.20 20.68
C ASP A 428 32.29 20.68 21.27
N TYR A 429 31.51 19.78 21.87
CA TYR A 429 30.27 20.10 22.58
C TYR A 429 30.48 20.43 24.06
N ALA A 430 31.62 20.06 24.65
CA ALA A 430 31.91 20.35 26.05
C ALA A 430 32.04 21.87 26.29
N VAL A 431 31.33 22.39 27.29
CA VAL A 431 31.34 23.80 27.69
C VAL A 431 31.46 23.94 29.21
N ASP A 432 31.69 25.17 29.67
CA ASP A 432 31.71 25.54 31.10
C ASP A 432 32.66 24.68 31.96
N GLY A 433 33.75 24.19 31.35
CA GLY A 433 34.77 23.39 32.01
C GLY A 433 34.41 21.92 32.23
N TYR A 434 33.35 21.41 31.59
CA TYR A 434 33.01 19.99 31.67
C TYR A 434 34.17 19.10 31.15
N SER A 435 34.49 18.06 31.92
CA SER A 435 35.24 16.91 31.43
C SER A 435 34.73 15.65 32.11
N LEU A 436 34.67 14.54 31.37
CA LEU A 436 34.23 13.26 31.91
C LEU A 436 35.09 12.80 33.12
N PRO A 437 36.43 12.92 33.11
CA PRO A 437 37.23 12.57 34.29
C PRO A 437 36.89 13.39 35.54
N ALA A 438 36.65 14.70 35.40
CA ALA A 438 36.26 15.54 36.54
C ALA A 438 34.86 15.19 37.04
N TYR A 439 33.92 14.92 36.12
CA TYR A 439 32.57 14.47 36.46
C TYR A 439 32.60 13.15 37.24
N LEU A 440 33.39 12.19 36.76
CA LEU A 440 33.53 10.88 37.41
C LEU A 440 34.14 11.01 38.81
N ALA A 441 35.16 11.84 38.98
CA ALA A 441 35.79 12.07 40.28
C ALA A 441 34.84 12.75 41.29
N ALA A 442 34.00 13.67 40.82
CA ALA A 442 33.06 14.40 41.67
C ALA A 442 31.86 13.55 42.10
N TYR A 443 31.34 12.70 41.20
CA TYR A 443 30.07 12.00 41.38
C TYR A 443 30.20 10.49 41.57
N ASP A 444 31.42 10.00 41.84
CA ASP A 444 31.64 8.62 42.27
C ASP A 444 30.77 8.29 43.49
N PRO A 445 30.00 7.18 43.50
CA PRO A 445 29.21 6.78 44.66
C PRO A 445 29.98 6.70 45.98
N ALA A 446 31.30 6.49 45.95
CA ALA A 446 32.16 6.52 47.13
C ALA A 446 32.41 7.95 47.66
N VAL A 447 32.26 8.97 46.82
CA VAL A 447 32.47 10.40 47.15
C VAL A 447 31.13 11.11 47.36
N TRP A 448 30.21 10.98 46.40
CA TRP A 448 28.91 11.66 46.37
C TRP A 448 27.81 10.92 47.14
N GLY A 449 27.96 9.60 47.30
CA GLY A 449 26.90 8.74 47.82
C GLY A 449 25.83 8.41 46.78
N ARG A 450 24.73 7.78 47.25
CA ARG A 450 23.63 7.30 46.39
C ARG A 450 22.26 7.90 46.70
N ALA A 451 22.18 8.80 47.66
CA ALA A 451 20.88 9.29 48.15
C ALA A 451 20.27 10.38 47.26
N SER A 452 21.06 11.00 46.39
CA SER A 452 20.63 12.14 45.58
C SER A 452 21.33 12.16 44.23
N VAL A 453 20.59 12.64 43.22
CA VAL A 453 21.15 12.90 41.88
C VAL A 453 22.28 13.93 41.94
N PRO A 454 23.31 13.84 41.07
CA PRO A 454 24.36 14.83 40.92
C PRO A 454 23.81 16.26 40.81
N SER A 455 24.51 17.21 41.42
CA SER A 455 24.19 18.64 41.33
C SER A 455 25.45 19.50 41.47
N GLY A 456 25.32 20.81 41.21
CA GLY A 456 26.41 21.77 41.29
C GLY A 456 27.16 21.97 39.96
N PRO A 457 28.29 22.69 39.98
CA PRO A 457 28.89 23.26 38.77
C PRO A 457 29.24 22.25 37.67
N LEU A 458 29.68 21.03 38.02
CA LEU A 458 30.03 20.01 37.03
C LEU A 458 28.80 19.35 36.38
N GLU A 459 27.72 19.13 37.12
CA GLU A 459 26.44 18.68 36.55
C GLU A 459 25.77 19.79 35.73
N ASP A 460 25.91 21.05 36.15
CA ASP A 460 25.46 22.20 35.36
C ASP A 460 26.22 22.29 34.03
N ALA A 461 27.55 22.12 34.07
CA ALA A 461 28.40 22.08 32.87
C ALA A 461 28.09 20.86 31.97
N ARG A 462 27.82 19.68 32.53
CA ARG A 462 27.35 18.51 31.78
C ARG A 462 26.06 18.82 31.03
N ARG A 463 25.07 19.38 31.74
CA ARG A 463 23.77 19.73 31.16
C ARG A 463 23.88 20.83 30.10
N ALA A 464 24.74 21.83 30.29
CA ALA A 464 25.03 22.84 29.28
C ALA A 464 25.67 22.23 28.02
N SER A 465 26.60 21.28 28.19
CA SER A 465 27.25 20.54 27.10
C SER A 465 26.25 19.67 26.33
N TYR A 466 25.38 18.95 27.05
CA TYR A 466 24.25 18.23 26.47
C TYR A 466 23.33 19.17 25.67
N ASN A 467 22.93 20.31 26.22
CA ASN A 467 22.05 21.25 25.54
C ASN A 467 22.67 21.79 24.24
N LYS A 468 23.99 22.06 24.24
CA LYS A 468 24.72 22.46 23.04
C LYS A 468 24.70 21.36 21.97
N MET A 469 24.93 20.11 22.37
CA MET A 469 24.84 18.97 21.46
C MET A 469 23.42 18.78 20.93
N ALA A 470 22.41 18.80 21.82
CA ALA A 470 21.00 18.62 21.46
C ALA A 470 20.52 19.64 20.42
N GLN A 471 20.90 20.91 20.58
CA GLN A 471 20.63 21.95 19.58
C GLN A 471 21.25 21.67 18.21
N HIS A 472 22.33 20.88 18.16
CA HIS A 472 23.04 20.55 16.93
C HIS A 472 22.53 19.25 16.29
N VAL A 473 22.34 18.20 17.09
CA VAL A 473 22.06 16.86 16.55
C VAL A 473 20.58 16.55 16.39
N THR A 474 19.70 17.27 17.09
CA THR A 474 18.24 17.10 16.95
C THR A 474 17.71 17.86 15.74
N ILE A 475 16.87 17.20 14.94
CA ILE A 475 16.12 17.81 13.84
C ILE A 475 14.62 17.61 14.04
N THR A 476 13.84 18.67 13.84
CA THR A 476 12.38 18.62 13.98
C THR A 476 11.72 18.59 12.60
N VAL A 477 10.81 17.65 12.39
CA VAL A 477 9.98 17.53 11.19
C VAL A 477 8.59 18.08 11.50
N GLY A 478 8.19 19.12 10.78
CA GLY A 478 6.87 19.74 10.84
C GLY A 478 5.80 18.97 10.04
N SER A 479 4.61 19.54 9.95
CA SER A 479 3.46 18.89 9.28
C SER A 479 3.62 18.84 7.75
N ASN A 480 2.92 17.90 7.11
CA ASN A 480 2.86 17.75 5.64
C ASN A 480 4.24 17.51 4.99
N VAL A 481 5.12 16.76 5.66
CA VAL A 481 6.46 16.45 5.16
C VAL A 481 6.56 14.98 4.76
N THR A 482 7.16 14.71 3.60
CA THR A 482 7.71 13.40 3.27
C THR A 482 9.24 13.45 3.28
N LEU A 483 9.88 12.78 4.23
CA LEU A 483 11.31 12.58 4.29
C LEU A 483 11.66 11.20 3.72
N MET A 484 12.41 11.17 2.61
CA MET A 484 12.57 9.96 1.79
C MET A 484 14.03 9.68 1.47
N GLY A 485 14.52 8.48 1.79
CA GLY A 485 15.85 8.05 1.39
C GLY A 485 15.96 7.72 -0.10
N VAL A 486 17.01 8.19 -0.76
CA VAL A 486 17.34 7.87 -2.16
C VAL A 486 18.21 6.62 -2.25
N GLY A 487 17.70 5.58 -2.90
CA GLY A 487 18.45 4.35 -3.13
C GLY A 487 18.70 3.55 -1.85
N ARG A 488 19.83 2.85 -1.78
CA ARG A 488 20.19 1.96 -0.65
C ARG A 488 21.15 2.60 0.36
N GLY A 489 21.77 3.71 0.01
CA GLY A 489 22.82 4.36 0.82
C GLY A 489 22.36 5.63 1.52
N ALA A 490 21.06 5.91 1.54
CA ALA A 490 20.52 7.07 2.23
C ALA A 490 20.51 6.82 3.74
N ALA A 491 21.26 7.62 4.48
CA ALA A 491 21.40 7.46 5.92
C ALA A 491 21.43 8.80 6.66
N LEU A 492 20.92 8.78 7.88
CA LEU A 492 21.02 9.85 8.86
C LEU A 492 21.73 9.28 10.09
N LYS A 493 22.99 9.65 10.28
CA LYS A 493 23.80 9.24 11.42
C LYS A 493 23.83 10.34 12.49
N SER A 494 23.83 9.96 13.76
CA SER A 494 23.88 10.87 14.91
C SER A 494 22.68 11.81 15.06
N PHE A 495 21.63 11.67 14.23
CA PHE A 495 20.47 12.56 14.27
C PHE A 495 19.43 12.10 15.28
N GLY A 496 18.99 13.00 16.17
CA GLY A 496 17.71 12.83 16.87
C GLY A 496 16.57 13.33 15.99
N LEU A 497 15.90 12.43 15.25
CA LEU A 497 14.79 12.81 14.36
C LEU A 497 13.49 12.94 15.14
N ARG A 498 12.95 14.15 15.25
CA ARG A 498 11.75 14.43 16.04
C ARG A 498 10.58 14.84 15.15
N VAL A 499 9.52 14.04 15.11
CA VAL A 499 8.23 14.45 14.57
C VAL A 499 7.41 15.01 15.73
N SER A 500 7.38 16.34 15.88
CA SER A 500 6.80 16.97 17.09
C SER A 500 5.77 18.03 16.77
N ASN A 501 4.62 17.98 17.46
CA ASN A 501 3.50 18.91 17.27
C ASN A 501 3.11 19.06 15.80
N ALA A 502 3.16 17.94 15.07
CA ALA A 502 2.99 17.88 13.63
C ALA A 502 1.86 16.92 13.26
N ASP A 503 1.26 17.14 12.10
CA ASP A 503 0.32 16.22 11.48
C ASP A 503 0.80 15.79 10.09
N ASN A 504 0.43 14.59 9.65
CA ASN A 504 0.58 14.16 8.26
C ASN A 504 2.06 14.11 7.82
N VAL A 505 2.83 13.18 8.40
CA VAL A 505 4.27 13.03 8.15
C VAL A 505 4.62 11.63 7.68
N ILE A 506 5.47 11.53 6.66
CA ILE A 506 5.98 10.28 6.12
C ILE A 506 7.51 10.27 6.25
N VAL A 507 8.08 9.20 6.82
CA VAL A 507 9.54 8.97 6.85
C VAL A 507 9.82 7.57 6.30
N ARG A 508 10.55 7.50 5.18
CA ARG A 508 10.72 6.24 4.45
C ARG A 508 12.13 6.00 3.91
N ASN A 509 12.50 4.73 3.84
CA ASN A 509 13.71 4.24 3.15
C ASN A 509 15.04 4.81 3.69
N LEU A 510 15.11 5.12 4.99
CA LEU A 510 16.31 5.67 5.62
C LEU A 510 16.95 4.68 6.57
N THR A 511 18.28 4.61 6.53
CA THR A 511 19.06 4.07 7.64
C THR A 511 19.29 5.20 8.65
N ILE A 512 18.69 5.12 9.84
CA ILE A 512 18.83 6.11 10.91
C ILE A 512 19.61 5.44 12.03
N THR A 513 20.77 5.99 12.42
CA THR A 513 21.72 5.24 13.24
C THR A 513 22.49 6.10 14.24
N ASP A 514 22.84 5.49 15.38
CA ASP A 514 23.87 5.98 16.32
C ASP A 514 23.61 7.40 16.85
N THR A 515 22.42 7.67 17.36
CA THR A 515 22.13 8.96 18.02
C THR A 515 22.64 8.91 19.45
N SER A 516 23.97 8.95 19.60
CA SER A 516 24.64 8.80 20.88
C SER A 516 24.72 10.13 21.65
N ASP A 517 24.51 10.06 22.96
CA ASP A 517 24.69 11.18 23.89
C ASP A 517 26.14 11.17 24.42
N CYS A 518 26.88 12.25 24.15
CA CYS A 518 28.23 12.45 24.69
C CYS A 518 28.25 12.70 26.20
N PHE A 519 27.12 13.08 26.79
CA PHE A 519 27.00 13.55 28.15
C PHE A 519 25.86 12.87 28.95
N PRO A 520 25.76 11.52 28.96
CA PRO A 520 24.73 10.82 29.73
C PRO A 520 24.73 11.26 31.20
N GLN A 521 23.55 11.39 31.79
CA GLN A 521 23.41 11.75 33.20
C GLN A 521 23.62 10.52 34.08
N TRP A 522 24.43 10.65 35.13
CA TRP A 522 24.48 9.65 36.19
C TRP A 522 23.31 9.85 37.15
N ASP A 523 22.50 8.81 37.37
CA ASP A 523 21.48 8.80 38.40
C ASP A 523 21.75 7.62 39.37
N PRO A 524 22.29 7.87 40.58
CA PRO A 524 22.54 6.83 41.56
C PRO A 524 21.26 6.28 42.23
N THR A 525 20.11 6.93 41.99
CA THR A 525 18.80 6.54 42.51
C THR A 525 17.99 5.71 41.51
N ASP A 526 18.42 5.65 40.25
CA ASP A 526 17.84 4.82 39.21
C ASP A 526 18.20 3.34 39.42
N GLY A 527 17.30 2.65 40.12
CA GLY A 527 17.51 1.27 40.56
C GLY A 527 18.48 1.16 41.73
N ALA A 528 18.66 -0.06 42.25
CA ALA A 528 19.44 -0.30 43.46
C ALA A 528 20.94 0.05 43.31
N GLU A 529 21.45 0.05 42.07
CA GLU A 529 22.86 0.28 41.76
C GLU A 529 23.12 1.60 41.01
N GLY A 530 22.08 2.36 40.67
CA GLY A 530 22.15 3.52 39.78
C GLY A 530 22.29 3.16 38.30
N ASN A 531 22.05 4.12 37.42
CA ASN A 531 22.19 3.98 35.97
C ASN A 531 22.70 5.27 35.30
N TRP A 532 23.31 5.10 34.13
CA TRP A 532 23.58 6.19 33.19
C TRP A 532 22.41 6.31 32.22
N ASN A 533 21.94 7.54 32.02
CA ASN A 533 20.77 7.82 31.18
C ASN A 533 21.14 8.84 30.10
N ALA A 534 21.14 8.38 28.85
CA ALA A 534 21.14 9.24 27.68
C ALA A 534 19.74 9.84 27.45
N SER A 535 19.64 10.83 26.57
CA SER A 535 18.36 11.55 26.32
C SER A 535 17.94 11.62 24.86
N PHE A 536 18.70 11.01 23.94
CA PHE A 536 18.37 11.03 22.52
C PHE A 536 17.77 9.70 22.06
N ASP A 537 16.68 9.81 21.32
CA ASP A 537 16.15 8.73 20.49
C ASP A 537 16.63 8.90 19.06
N ASN A 538 16.78 7.81 18.31
CA ASN A 538 16.95 7.92 16.85
C ASN A 538 15.72 8.56 16.20
N VAL A 539 14.52 8.15 16.62
CA VAL A 539 13.25 8.73 16.16
C VAL A 539 12.28 8.91 17.33
N GLU A 540 11.75 10.11 17.53
CA GLU A 540 10.67 10.39 18.50
C GLU A 540 9.45 10.99 17.77
N VAL A 541 8.28 10.36 17.93
CA VAL A 541 6.97 10.88 17.51
C VAL A 541 6.24 11.43 18.72
N SER A 542 6.21 12.76 18.86
CA SER A 542 5.79 13.44 20.09
C SER A 542 4.66 14.43 19.84
N ALA A 543 3.51 14.23 20.49
CA ALA A 543 2.32 15.08 20.30
C ALA A 543 1.96 15.28 18.81
N ALA A 544 2.13 14.22 18.00
CA ALA A 544 1.94 14.26 16.56
C ALA A 544 0.84 13.30 16.10
N THR A 545 0.25 13.57 14.94
CA THR A 545 -0.81 12.74 14.34
C THR A 545 -0.56 12.38 12.88
N HIS A 546 -1.13 11.26 12.44
CA HIS A 546 -1.00 10.77 11.05
C HIS A 546 0.46 10.64 10.60
N VAL A 547 1.19 9.73 11.25
CA VAL A 547 2.62 9.52 11.00
C VAL A 547 2.86 8.11 10.46
N TRP A 548 3.53 8.02 9.31
CA TRP A 548 3.91 6.76 8.68
C TRP A 548 5.43 6.61 8.63
N LEU A 549 5.96 5.64 9.37
CA LEU A 549 7.37 5.28 9.38
C LEU A 549 7.52 3.92 8.68
N ASP A 550 8.06 3.92 7.47
CA ASP A 550 8.06 2.74 6.60
C ASP A 550 9.37 2.41 5.90
N HIS A 551 9.74 1.13 5.89
CA HIS A 551 10.97 0.64 5.26
C HIS A 551 12.23 1.39 5.75
N ASN A 552 12.30 1.76 7.02
CA ASN A 552 13.50 2.34 7.62
C ASN A 552 14.35 1.26 8.31
N THR A 553 15.64 1.49 8.44
CA THR A 553 16.54 0.68 9.26
C THR A 553 17.04 1.52 10.43
N LEU A 554 16.82 1.06 11.67
CA LEU A 554 17.22 1.76 12.89
C LEU A 554 18.13 0.88 13.75
N ASN A 555 19.28 1.41 14.21
CA ASN A 555 20.24 0.70 15.07
C ASN A 555 21.29 1.64 15.71
N ASP A 556 22.12 1.09 16.61
CA ASP A 556 23.25 1.79 17.26
C ASP A 556 24.49 1.93 16.36
N GLY A 557 24.41 1.49 15.10
CA GLY A 557 25.52 1.53 14.15
C GLY A 557 26.74 0.74 14.66
N ASP A 558 27.91 1.35 14.52
CA ASP A 558 29.19 0.77 14.94
C ASP A 558 29.51 1.07 16.43
N ASN A 559 28.53 1.56 17.19
CA ASN A 559 28.72 2.14 18.52
C ASN A 559 27.87 1.49 19.64
N PRO A 560 27.61 0.17 19.63
CA PRO A 560 26.61 -0.44 20.50
C PRO A 560 26.95 -0.27 21.99
N ASP A 561 25.91 -0.18 22.84
CA ASP A 561 26.08 -0.06 24.30
C ASP A 561 26.94 -1.19 24.91
N SER A 562 26.91 -2.38 24.31
CA SER A 562 27.75 -3.52 24.71
C SER A 562 29.26 -3.27 24.63
N GLY A 563 29.70 -2.34 23.78
CA GLY A 563 31.10 -1.94 23.63
C GLY A 563 31.50 -0.76 24.52
N ARG A 564 30.58 -0.18 25.30
CA ARG A 564 30.84 1.02 26.10
C ARG A 564 31.59 0.69 27.40
N PRO A 565 32.45 1.62 27.89
CA PRO A 565 33.12 1.45 29.17
C PRO A 565 32.11 1.37 30.31
N ARG A 566 32.54 0.82 31.45
CA ARG A 566 31.77 0.84 32.69
C ARG A 566 32.30 1.92 33.62
N TYR A 567 31.42 2.77 34.09
CA TYR A 567 31.71 3.73 35.17
C TYR A 567 30.77 3.47 36.33
N PHE A 568 31.32 3.51 37.54
CA PHE A 568 30.59 3.18 38.78
C PHE A 568 29.97 1.78 38.77
N GLY A 569 30.59 0.84 38.03
CA GLY A 569 30.12 -0.54 37.86
C GLY A 569 29.01 -0.72 36.82
N ARG A 570 28.48 0.37 36.26
CA ARG A 570 27.36 0.38 35.32
C ARG A 570 27.84 0.68 33.90
N PRO A 571 27.24 0.11 32.85
CA PRO A 571 27.53 0.50 31.47
C PRO A 571 27.30 2.00 31.28
N PHE A 572 28.23 2.67 30.62
CA PHE A 572 28.07 4.07 30.20
C PHE A 572 27.12 4.12 29.01
N GLN A 573 25.83 4.10 29.30
CA GLN A 573 24.76 4.03 28.31
C GLN A 573 24.65 5.38 27.60
N VAL A 574 24.89 5.37 26.30
CA VAL A 574 24.89 6.58 25.45
C VAL A 574 23.64 6.67 24.57
N HIS A 575 22.82 5.62 24.53
CA HIS A 575 21.58 5.59 23.79
C HIS A 575 20.39 5.52 24.74
N ASP A 576 19.26 6.11 24.35
CA ASP A 576 17.98 5.95 25.06
C ASP A 576 17.02 5.05 24.28
N GLY A 577 16.01 5.61 23.60
CA GLY A 577 15.06 4.89 22.77
C GLY A 577 15.49 4.78 21.31
N LEU A 578 14.99 3.77 20.60
CA LEU A 578 15.21 3.68 19.15
C LEU A 578 14.12 4.43 18.37
N LEU A 579 12.86 4.17 18.69
CA LEU A 579 11.68 4.71 18.01
C LEU A 579 10.53 4.84 19.01
N ASP A 580 10.34 6.04 19.56
CA ASP A 580 9.33 6.30 20.58
C ASP A 580 8.09 7.02 20.03
N VAL A 581 6.91 6.72 20.62
CA VAL A 581 5.62 7.37 20.30
C VAL A 581 4.98 7.86 21.61
N VAL A 582 5.04 9.16 21.87
CA VAL A 582 4.85 9.71 23.21
C VAL A 582 4.00 10.98 23.24
N ARG A 583 3.67 11.46 24.45
CA ARG A 583 3.03 12.77 24.70
C ARG A 583 1.72 12.96 23.95
N GLY A 584 0.88 11.92 23.96
CA GLY A 584 -0.43 11.95 23.31
C GLY A 584 -0.38 11.99 21.79
N SER A 585 0.69 11.49 21.17
CA SER A 585 0.68 11.16 19.74
C SER A 585 -0.45 10.18 19.41
N ASN A 586 -0.96 10.21 18.17
CA ASN A 586 -2.09 9.38 17.76
C ASN A 586 -2.04 9.07 16.26
N TYR A 587 -2.67 7.97 15.82
CA TYR A 587 -2.73 7.61 14.40
C TYR A 587 -1.34 7.42 13.78
N VAL A 588 -0.60 6.43 14.26
CA VAL A 588 0.77 6.13 13.81
C VAL A 588 0.84 4.72 13.23
N THR A 589 1.50 4.54 12.09
CA THR A 589 1.78 3.23 11.48
C THR A 589 3.28 3.05 11.31
N LEU A 590 3.82 1.97 11.89
CA LEU A 590 5.20 1.53 11.75
C LEU A 590 5.20 0.24 10.92
N SER A 591 5.64 0.32 9.66
CA SER A 591 5.55 -0.79 8.72
C SER A 591 6.88 -1.14 8.08
N TRP A 592 7.17 -2.44 7.93
CA TRP A 592 8.35 -2.90 7.18
C TRP A 592 9.70 -2.30 7.65
N ASN A 593 9.82 -1.86 8.89
CA ASN A 593 11.07 -1.33 9.41
C ASN A 593 11.98 -2.49 9.87
N HIS A 594 13.28 -2.29 9.81
CA HIS A 594 14.27 -3.19 10.40
C HIS A 594 14.92 -2.49 11.59
N LEU A 595 14.58 -2.94 12.79
CA LEU A 595 15.12 -2.44 14.05
C LEU A 595 16.08 -3.49 14.59
N SER A 596 17.30 -3.09 14.96
CA SER A 596 18.31 -4.06 15.38
C SER A 596 19.36 -3.50 16.33
N GLY A 597 19.94 -4.39 17.15
CA GLY A 597 21.15 -4.10 17.92
C GLY A 597 21.04 -2.92 18.88
N HIS A 598 19.94 -2.85 19.64
CA HIS A 598 19.62 -1.76 20.57
C HIS A 598 18.87 -2.32 21.79
N ASP A 599 18.94 -1.65 22.95
CA ASP A 599 18.25 -2.09 24.18
C ASP A 599 16.75 -1.69 24.19
N LYS A 600 16.43 -0.40 24.33
CA LYS A 600 15.06 0.09 24.55
C LYS A 600 14.43 0.57 23.24
N VAL A 601 13.57 -0.24 22.63
CA VAL A 601 13.22 -0.01 21.23
C VAL A 601 12.09 1.00 21.03
N THR A 602 10.87 0.68 21.47
CA THR A 602 9.66 1.47 21.19
C THR A 602 8.77 1.59 22.41
N LEU A 603 8.85 2.74 23.06
CA LEU A 603 7.91 3.16 24.10
C LEU A 603 6.69 3.85 23.47
N ILE A 604 5.51 3.38 23.82
CA ILE A 604 4.23 3.97 23.43
C ILE A 604 3.55 4.49 24.70
N GLY A 605 3.57 5.81 24.89
CA GLY A 605 3.11 6.50 26.10
C GLY A 605 4.18 6.55 27.20
N ASN A 606 4.61 7.77 27.57
CA ASN A 606 5.74 8.01 28.48
C ASN A 606 5.37 8.37 29.93
N THR A 607 4.09 8.24 30.31
CA THR A 607 3.59 8.59 31.64
C THR A 607 2.52 7.61 32.09
N ASP A 608 2.46 7.30 33.39
CA ASP A 608 1.35 6.51 33.97
C ASP A 608 0.13 7.40 34.33
N ASN A 609 0.29 8.73 34.28
CA ASN A 609 -0.81 9.67 34.45
C ASN A 609 -1.45 10.02 33.09
N PRO A 610 -2.66 9.51 32.77
CA PRO A 610 -3.30 9.72 31.47
C PRO A 610 -3.72 11.18 31.23
N THR A 611 -3.87 11.99 32.27
CA THR A 611 -4.29 13.40 32.12
C THR A 611 -3.14 14.32 31.72
N ARG A 612 -1.88 13.90 31.94
CA ARG A 612 -0.69 14.73 31.66
C ARG A 612 -0.59 15.16 30.19
N TYR A 613 -0.98 14.29 29.26
CA TYR A 613 -1.01 14.59 27.81
C TYR A 613 -2.35 14.24 27.14
N ALA A 614 -3.40 14.08 27.96
CA ALA A 614 -4.73 13.63 27.54
C ALA A 614 -4.67 12.33 26.70
N GLU A 615 -4.01 11.29 27.24
CA GLU A 615 -3.69 10.04 26.51
C GLU A 615 -4.77 8.97 26.59
N ALA A 616 -5.84 9.20 27.37
CA ALA A 616 -6.86 8.18 27.65
C ALA A 616 -7.50 7.57 26.39
N ASP A 617 -7.62 8.34 25.30
CA ASP A 617 -8.14 7.87 24.00
C ASP A 617 -7.17 8.16 22.83
N LYS A 618 -5.86 8.20 23.11
CA LYS A 618 -4.82 8.43 22.09
C LYS A 618 -3.90 7.22 21.97
N LEU A 619 -2.68 7.43 21.46
CA LEU A 619 -1.66 6.39 21.30
C LEU A 619 -2.15 5.20 20.45
N LYS A 620 -3.00 5.48 19.46
CA LYS A 620 -3.45 4.50 18.47
C LYS A 620 -2.32 4.25 17.47
N VAL A 621 -1.67 3.09 17.58
CA VAL A 621 -0.46 2.75 16.82
C VAL A 621 -0.58 1.37 16.19
N THR A 622 -0.20 1.22 14.92
CA THR A 622 -0.09 -0.08 14.25
C THR A 622 1.38 -0.40 13.99
N LEU A 623 1.81 -1.61 14.34
CA LEU A 623 3.14 -2.14 14.04
C LEU A 623 2.96 -3.40 13.20
N HIS A 624 3.43 -3.39 11.94
CA HIS A 624 3.38 -4.60 11.12
C HIS A 624 4.55 -4.81 10.18
N HIS A 625 4.85 -6.08 9.92
CA HIS A 625 5.95 -6.50 9.04
C HIS A 625 7.31 -5.92 9.43
N ASN A 626 7.46 -5.46 10.67
CA ASN A 626 8.75 -5.00 11.18
C ASN A 626 9.61 -6.21 11.54
N ARG A 627 10.91 -6.07 11.29
CA ARG A 627 11.95 -7.01 11.71
C ARG A 627 12.59 -6.47 12.99
N PHE A 628 12.44 -7.19 14.09
CA PHE A 628 13.05 -6.89 15.38
C PHE A 628 14.20 -7.86 15.63
N GLN A 629 15.44 -7.44 15.44
CA GLN A 629 16.60 -8.34 15.43
C GLN A 629 17.58 -8.04 16.57
N ALA A 630 17.80 -9.02 17.45
CA ALA A 630 18.74 -8.94 18.57
C ALA A 630 18.53 -7.70 19.46
N LEU A 631 17.26 -7.44 19.83
CA LEU A 631 16.84 -6.30 20.63
C LEU A 631 16.64 -6.69 22.10
N GLY A 632 16.89 -5.73 22.99
CA GLY A 632 16.76 -5.90 24.44
C GLY A 632 15.30 -6.00 24.88
N GLN A 633 14.53 -4.93 24.67
CA GLN A 633 13.18 -4.78 25.23
C GLN A 633 12.33 -3.72 24.53
N ARG A 634 11.05 -3.60 24.94
CA ARG A 634 10.09 -2.60 24.47
C ARG A 634 9.80 -2.73 22.97
N THR A 635 9.37 -3.89 22.48
CA THR A 635 9.04 -4.10 21.06
C THR A 635 7.56 -4.45 20.82
N PRO A 636 6.57 -3.63 21.24
CA PRO A 636 6.66 -2.35 21.97
C PRO A 636 6.42 -2.49 23.49
N ARG A 637 6.62 -1.42 24.26
CA ARG A 637 6.04 -1.25 25.62
C ARG A 637 4.95 -0.18 25.58
N VAL A 638 3.74 -0.53 26.01
CA VAL A 638 2.53 0.28 25.76
C VAL A 638 1.86 0.73 27.05
N ARG A 639 1.31 1.95 27.03
CA ARG A 639 0.35 2.47 28.01
C ARG A 639 -0.87 3.05 27.29
N PHE A 640 -2.05 2.87 27.86
CA PHE A 640 -3.38 3.36 27.39
C PHE A 640 -3.83 2.93 25.98
N GLY A 641 -2.99 3.14 24.98
CA GLY A 641 -3.34 3.11 23.57
C GLY A 641 -3.85 1.76 23.05
N GLN A 642 -4.70 1.86 22.01
CA GLN A 642 -5.10 0.75 21.17
C GLN A 642 -3.99 0.46 20.16
N VAL A 643 -3.14 -0.50 20.49
CA VAL A 643 -1.95 -0.82 19.68
C VAL A 643 -2.13 -2.16 18.98
N HIS A 644 -2.12 -2.15 17.64
CA HIS A 644 -2.20 -3.35 16.81
C HIS A 644 -0.79 -3.82 16.44
N VAL A 645 -0.41 -5.01 16.88
CA VAL A 645 0.90 -5.62 16.63
C VAL A 645 0.71 -6.88 15.80
N TYR A 646 0.93 -6.82 14.50
CA TYR A 646 0.70 -7.99 13.65
C TYR A 646 1.78 -8.23 12.61
N ASN A 647 2.01 -9.50 12.26
CA ASN A 647 3.00 -9.89 11.25
C ASN A 647 4.42 -9.35 11.45
N ASN A 648 4.82 -9.06 12.69
CA ASN A 648 6.20 -8.72 12.98
C ASN A 648 7.02 -10.00 13.16
N TYR A 649 8.30 -9.93 12.81
CA TYR A 649 9.25 -11.02 13.01
C TYR A 649 10.30 -10.61 14.02
N TYR A 650 10.40 -11.37 15.11
CA TYR A 650 11.31 -11.14 16.22
C TYR A 650 12.39 -12.22 16.24
N GLU A 651 13.65 -11.79 16.33
CA GLU A 651 14.83 -12.65 16.46
C GLU A 651 15.52 -12.30 17.78
N GLY A 652 15.49 -13.23 18.74
CA GLY A 652 16.08 -13.06 20.07
C GLY A 652 17.61 -12.91 20.03
N GLY A 653 18.12 -12.11 20.96
CA GLY A 653 19.56 -11.93 21.19
C GLY A 653 19.94 -12.16 22.65
N ALA A 654 21.25 -12.17 22.95
CA ALA A 654 21.77 -12.46 24.29
C ALA A 654 21.27 -11.47 25.37
N GLY A 655 20.95 -10.23 25.00
CA GLY A 655 20.43 -9.20 25.89
C GLY A 655 18.89 -9.16 26.01
N HIS A 656 18.16 -10.13 25.45
CA HIS A 656 16.71 -10.07 25.40
C HIS A 656 16.05 -10.17 26.80
N GLY A 657 15.39 -9.08 27.20
CA GLY A 657 14.55 -8.98 28.39
C GLY A 657 13.14 -9.48 28.13
N TYR A 658 12.39 -8.78 27.29
CA TYR A 658 11.03 -9.12 26.87
C TYR A 658 10.67 -8.51 25.52
N SER A 659 9.59 -8.98 24.87
CA SER A 659 9.10 -8.36 23.64
C SER A 659 8.01 -7.30 23.91
N ILE A 660 6.80 -7.72 24.25
CA ILE A 660 5.63 -6.83 24.39
C ILE A 660 5.41 -6.49 25.87
N GLY A 661 5.48 -5.20 26.21
CA GLY A 661 5.22 -4.68 27.55
C GLY A 661 3.77 -4.21 27.71
N VAL A 662 3.00 -4.90 28.56
CA VAL A 662 1.59 -4.62 28.86
C VAL A 662 1.51 -3.66 30.06
N GLY A 663 1.55 -2.36 29.78
CA GLY A 663 1.55 -1.31 30.79
C GLY A 663 0.15 -0.84 31.23
N VAL A 664 0.11 0.12 32.15
CA VAL A 664 -1.15 0.66 32.69
C VAL A 664 -2.10 1.10 31.57
N GLY A 665 -3.34 0.60 31.65
CA GLY A 665 -4.41 0.90 30.71
C GLY A 665 -4.19 0.47 29.26
N SER A 666 -3.10 -0.25 28.93
CA SER A 666 -2.78 -0.61 27.55
C SER A 666 -3.85 -1.52 26.93
N GLN A 667 -4.18 -1.28 25.66
CA GLN A 667 -5.13 -2.10 24.90
C GLN A 667 -4.39 -2.71 23.71
N VAL A 668 -3.50 -3.67 23.96
CA VAL A 668 -2.68 -4.29 22.90
C VAL A 668 -3.45 -5.42 22.23
N TYR A 669 -3.45 -5.44 20.89
CA TYR A 669 -3.97 -6.53 20.07
C TYR A 669 -2.82 -7.12 19.23
N ALA A 670 -2.29 -8.26 19.64
CA ALA A 670 -1.12 -8.90 19.05
C ALA A 670 -1.49 -10.19 18.28
N GLU A 671 -1.48 -10.15 16.95
CA GLU A 671 -1.89 -11.29 16.13
C GLU A 671 -0.87 -11.71 15.07
N ALA A 672 -0.74 -13.02 14.85
CA ALA A 672 0.05 -13.59 13.76
C ALA A 672 1.48 -13.03 13.69
N ASN A 673 2.19 -12.96 14.82
CA ASN A 673 3.61 -12.63 14.88
C ASN A 673 4.47 -13.90 15.01
N ALA A 674 5.76 -13.81 14.69
CA ALA A 674 6.70 -14.91 14.86
C ALA A 674 7.90 -14.49 15.72
N PHE A 675 8.16 -15.24 16.78
CA PHE A 675 9.23 -15.03 17.74
C PHE A 675 10.22 -16.21 17.69
N ASP A 676 11.41 -15.99 17.17
CA ASP A 676 12.47 -17.00 17.09
C ASP A 676 13.57 -16.70 18.13
N GLY A 677 14.02 -17.71 18.87
CA GLY A 677 15.07 -17.57 19.89
C GLY A 677 14.63 -16.79 21.13
N ILE A 678 13.31 -16.71 21.38
CA ILE A 678 12.71 -16.01 22.51
C ILE A 678 11.85 -17.01 23.28
N ALA A 679 12.15 -17.22 24.57
CA ALA A 679 11.33 -18.09 25.41
C ALA A 679 9.88 -17.55 25.49
N ALA A 680 8.89 -18.44 25.36
CA ALA A 680 7.47 -18.06 25.37
C ALA A 680 7.08 -17.20 26.60
N ALA A 681 7.62 -17.52 27.77
CA ALA A 681 7.40 -16.76 29.01
C ALA A 681 7.97 -15.34 29.01
N LYS A 682 8.90 -15.02 28.09
CA LYS A 682 9.51 -13.70 27.92
C LYS A 682 8.91 -12.89 26.77
N VAL A 683 7.97 -13.46 26.00
CA VAL A 683 7.29 -12.69 24.95
C VAL A 683 6.53 -11.51 25.57
N LEU A 684 5.92 -11.70 26.74
CA LEU A 684 5.18 -10.67 27.45
C LEU A 684 5.87 -10.25 28.76
N THR A 685 5.64 -9.02 29.18
CA THR A 685 5.90 -8.54 30.55
C THR A 685 4.84 -7.54 30.96
N VAL A 686 4.38 -7.57 32.21
CA VAL A 686 3.30 -6.70 32.71
C VAL A 686 3.85 -5.56 33.57
N PHE A 687 3.43 -4.33 33.28
CA PHE A 687 3.75 -3.10 34.02
C PHE A 687 2.46 -2.39 34.46
N GLY A 688 1.61 -3.09 35.22
CA GLY A 688 0.33 -2.58 35.71
C GLY A 688 -0.85 -2.68 34.72
N GLY A 689 -0.64 -3.27 33.54
CA GLY A 689 -1.74 -3.61 32.63
C GLY A 689 -2.50 -4.86 33.09
N THR A 690 -3.74 -5.00 32.62
CA THR A 690 -4.67 -6.04 33.09
C THR A 690 -5.04 -7.07 32.03
N ALA A 691 -4.92 -6.74 30.75
CA ALA A 691 -5.24 -7.65 29.65
C ALA A 691 -4.50 -7.32 28.34
N ILE A 692 -4.41 -8.31 27.46
CA ILE A 692 -3.93 -8.22 26.07
C ILE A 692 -4.69 -9.24 25.22
N THR A 693 -5.09 -8.88 24.00
CA THR A 693 -5.57 -9.87 23.04
C THR A 693 -4.38 -10.41 22.27
N ALA A 694 -4.08 -11.71 22.38
CA ALA A 694 -2.98 -12.34 21.66
C ALA A 694 -3.42 -13.65 20.98
N LYS A 695 -3.25 -13.76 19.66
CA LYS A 695 -3.66 -14.95 18.88
C LYS A 695 -2.74 -15.24 17.71
N ASP A 696 -2.73 -16.49 17.24
CA ASP A 696 -1.99 -16.94 16.05
C ASP A 696 -0.47 -16.66 16.07
N ASN A 697 0.11 -16.41 17.25
CA ASN A 697 1.52 -16.15 17.41
C ASN A 697 2.33 -17.45 17.41
N LEU A 698 3.52 -17.42 16.80
CA LEU A 698 4.48 -18.51 16.82
C LEU A 698 5.66 -18.18 17.74
N VAL A 699 6.05 -19.14 18.57
CA VAL A 699 7.33 -19.14 19.27
C VAL A 699 8.15 -20.32 18.75
N ASP A 700 9.33 -20.05 18.21
CA ASP A 700 10.22 -21.04 17.56
C ASP A 700 9.47 -21.91 16.54
N GLY A 701 8.59 -21.28 15.75
CA GLY A 701 7.78 -21.93 14.72
C GLY A 701 6.54 -22.69 15.22
N VAL A 702 6.28 -22.70 16.53
CA VAL A 702 5.15 -23.41 17.16
C VAL A 702 4.06 -22.44 17.60
N ALA A 703 2.81 -22.72 17.25
CA ALA A 703 1.65 -21.94 17.71
C ALA A 703 1.61 -21.95 19.24
N THR A 704 1.65 -20.76 19.82
CA THR A 704 1.86 -20.58 21.27
C THR A 704 0.86 -19.58 21.83
N ASP A 705 0.16 -20.00 22.88
CA ASP A 705 -0.60 -19.08 23.74
C ASP A 705 0.39 -18.35 24.67
N VAL A 706 0.81 -17.17 24.23
CA VAL A 706 1.79 -16.35 24.94
C VAL A 706 1.24 -15.77 26.25
N VAL A 707 -0.08 -15.63 26.40
CA VAL A 707 -0.70 -15.18 27.65
C VAL A 707 -0.68 -16.31 28.68
N ALA A 708 -1.05 -17.52 28.28
CA ALA A 708 -0.96 -18.70 29.14
C ALA A 708 0.49 -18.98 29.57
N ALA A 709 1.44 -18.87 28.64
CA ALA A 709 2.87 -19.04 28.93
C ALA A 709 3.38 -18.02 29.97
N TYR A 710 2.99 -16.75 29.84
CA TYR A 710 3.32 -15.71 30.81
C TYR A 710 2.69 -15.99 32.18
N ASN A 711 1.40 -16.29 32.23
CA ASN A 711 0.65 -16.54 33.47
C ASN A 711 1.24 -17.73 34.23
N ALA A 712 1.58 -18.82 33.54
CA ALA A 712 2.19 -20.01 34.12
C ALA A 712 3.57 -19.71 34.75
N ALA A 713 4.38 -18.86 34.11
CA ALA A 713 5.71 -18.53 34.60
C ALA A 713 5.72 -17.52 35.76
N ASN A 714 4.71 -16.65 35.86
CA ASN A 714 4.71 -15.51 36.78
C ASN A 714 3.60 -15.56 37.86
N GLY A 715 2.75 -16.59 37.88
CA GLY A 715 1.69 -16.73 38.88
C GLY A 715 0.65 -15.60 38.88
N THR A 716 0.51 -14.89 37.76
CA THR A 716 -0.40 -13.75 37.57
C THR A 716 -1.52 -14.13 36.62
N ALA A 717 -2.71 -13.52 36.77
CA ALA A 717 -3.83 -13.71 35.85
C ALA A 717 -3.95 -12.52 34.88
N LEU A 718 -3.12 -12.47 33.85
CA LEU A 718 -3.27 -11.52 32.74
C LEU A 718 -4.48 -11.93 31.89
N GLY A 719 -5.41 -11.00 31.66
CA GLY A 719 -6.59 -11.23 30.83
C GLY A 719 -6.27 -11.32 29.33
N THR A 720 -7.14 -11.99 28.58
CA THR A 720 -6.96 -12.29 27.15
C THR A 720 -7.75 -11.39 26.20
N ASP A 721 -8.42 -10.37 26.73
CA ASP A 721 -9.25 -9.45 25.94
C ASP A 721 -8.87 -8.00 26.25
N ALA A 722 -8.26 -7.34 25.26
CA ALA A 722 -7.90 -5.92 25.32
C ALA A 722 -9.09 -4.98 25.08
N GLY A 723 -10.30 -5.50 24.81
CA GLY A 723 -11.53 -4.71 24.72
C GLY A 723 -11.79 -4.06 23.36
N TRP A 724 -11.06 -4.44 22.31
CA TRP A 724 -11.25 -3.90 20.95
C TRP A 724 -10.73 -4.86 19.87
N THR A 725 -11.05 -4.59 18.60
CA THR A 725 -10.54 -5.33 17.44
C THR A 725 -10.11 -4.35 16.33
N PRO A 726 -8.93 -4.52 15.72
CA PRO A 726 -8.46 -3.69 14.61
C PRO A 726 -9.37 -3.78 13.37
N ALA A 727 -9.67 -2.65 12.74
CA ALA A 727 -10.46 -2.57 11.51
C ALA A 727 -9.66 -2.08 10.28
N LEU A 728 -8.54 -1.38 10.50
CA LEU A 728 -7.66 -0.86 9.46
C LEU A 728 -6.50 -1.84 9.25
N VAL A 729 -6.79 -2.94 8.56
CA VAL A 729 -5.83 -4.03 8.33
C VAL A 729 -5.91 -4.45 6.85
N PRO A 730 -4.91 -4.15 6.02
CA PRO A 730 -4.97 -4.47 4.61
C PRO A 730 -4.86 -5.97 4.37
N ARG A 731 -3.98 -6.63 5.13
CA ARG A 731 -3.74 -8.08 5.05
C ARG A 731 -2.99 -8.60 6.26
N VAL A 732 -3.46 -9.71 6.83
CA VAL A 732 -2.70 -10.53 7.79
C VAL A 732 -2.15 -11.78 7.09
N HIS A 733 -0.84 -11.88 6.98
CA HIS A 733 -0.13 -13.06 6.51
C HIS A 733 -0.09 -14.15 7.60
N PRO A 734 -0.06 -15.44 7.22
CA PRO A 734 0.21 -16.51 8.18
C PRO A 734 1.58 -16.31 8.85
N ALA A 735 1.64 -16.43 10.19
CA ALA A 735 2.86 -16.20 10.96
C ALA A 735 4.06 -17.06 10.48
N LYS A 736 3.81 -18.26 9.95
CA LYS A 736 4.85 -19.15 9.38
C LYS A 736 5.60 -18.54 8.20
N ALA A 737 4.97 -17.63 7.44
CA ALA A 737 5.60 -17.00 6.29
C ALA A 737 6.60 -15.90 6.68
N LEU A 738 6.48 -15.35 7.91
CA LEU A 738 7.19 -14.14 8.31
C LEU A 738 8.71 -14.31 8.36
N ARG A 739 9.18 -15.52 8.71
CA ARG A 739 10.61 -15.87 8.72
C ARG A 739 11.33 -15.60 7.39
N HIS A 740 10.59 -15.65 6.29
CA HIS A 740 11.13 -15.34 4.96
C HIS A 740 10.61 -14.01 4.41
N LEU A 741 9.34 -13.71 4.64
CA LEU A 741 8.68 -12.52 4.12
C LEU A 741 9.30 -11.24 4.70
N VAL A 742 9.42 -11.16 6.02
CA VAL A 742 9.86 -9.95 6.71
C VAL A 742 11.34 -9.65 6.44
N PRO A 743 12.30 -10.60 6.56
CA PRO A 743 13.70 -10.33 6.20
C PRO A 743 13.93 -9.96 4.73
N ALA A 744 13.03 -10.37 3.82
CA ALA A 744 13.14 -10.03 2.41
C ALA A 744 12.68 -8.59 2.09
N GLY A 745 11.70 -8.09 2.86
CA GLY A 745 11.06 -6.80 2.61
C GLY A 745 11.43 -5.68 3.58
N ALA A 746 11.71 -5.99 4.85
CA ALA A 746 11.88 -4.96 5.87
C ALA A 746 13.26 -4.25 5.81
N GLY A 747 13.25 -2.95 6.10
CA GLY A 747 14.43 -2.11 6.20
C GLY A 747 14.68 -1.20 5.00
N ALA A 748 15.65 -0.30 5.18
CA ALA A 748 16.08 0.64 4.15
C ALA A 748 16.66 -0.09 2.93
N GLY A 749 16.49 0.52 1.76
CA GLY A 749 16.95 -0.01 0.48
C GLY A 749 16.13 -1.19 -0.05
N ARG A 750 14.93 -1.44 0.49
CA ARG A 750 14.06 -2.55 0.08
C ARG A 750 12.84 -2.13 -0.75
N LEU A 751 12.58 -0.83 -0.88
CA LEU A 751 11.58 -0.29 -1.81
C LEU A 751 11.95 -0.62 -3.27
N ARG A 752 11.00 -1.12 -4.07
CA ARG A 752 11.25 -1.66 -5.42
C ARG A 752 10.99 -0.67 -6.56
#